data_AF-A0A5N6ZVY9-F1
#
_entry.id   AF-A0A5N6ZVY9-F1
#
_cell.length_a   1.000
_cell.length_b   1.000
_cell.length_c   1.000
_cell.angle_alpha   90.00
_cell.angle_beta   90.00
_cell.angle_gamma   90.00
#
_symmetry.space_group_name_H-M   'P 1'
#
loop_
_entity.id
_entity.type
_entity.pdbx_description
1 polymer ?
#
loop_
_entity_poly.entity_id
_entity_poly.type
_entity_poly.pdbx_seq_one_letter_code
_entity_poly.pdbx_strand_id
1 'polypeptide(L)'
;MSHSTFKQYYLPQKEGFDSLTLREVPKAPPKYGQILVRIKAVSLNWRDAIIAIGTYPFPGPDALVPGSDGAGVVEAVGEGVTEWQPGDRVLANFTQDHLAGRLNMQTLLTQLGGETQGLLGEYFIFPKTGVVRIPDYLSFEEASCLPCAALTAWNALYGLTPLRTGQTVLLQGTGGVSIFALQIAHAAGATTVVTSSSDAKLAKAKQLGATHTINYRTNSNWAAQAKQITNGRGVDHIIEVGGTLTLQGSFDAIAMHGIIHCIGHITNPDPLGTGKDLRGPDAAFLALDRLCIVRGVVVGSREQFQEMLECFETSSIRPVIDRTFGFEEPVRRRNGSKHDKTGCLTCRYRRKKCVHNTFPVCGDCRRLNLECIREPARRVLPIASHPTADGLSEWKSSRLHDNVENAQRRSAMNFYITTLSQLCHLAVRENRYRYTALEARSRALRSLARSLRADGITAGEINAATSLVLMTSEVCLGCHTEWYRHLNGVKHIIMSTSTSSPTSGAELHGPEALKQSSEGQWILRNFAYHDILGSVTLGKQPLIESYFLQGLTDRIDTYIGVAFDILLVISDISSFDEQRLVLDSMRPSEIDASVPNCFSSTEQILKSWVCPPGTNRVLASLAYAYGSSALIYLYRRTLRGLRLHGLPSRTLFQDGISGLRAAIQAEISSVLQHTANIPVSGIVESALLFPLFIAGGEATYRSHIEVIRFRMKEMLSKRNFNNIQRALGLLEQVWEQRNAVKDGVEDYDVDWRDVVDRQEGDLLLT
;
A
#
# COMPACT_ATOMS: atom_id res chain seq x y z
N MET A 1 8.50 35.06 -27.39
CA MET A 1 7.46 34.02 -27.23
C MET A 1 6.53 34.52 -26.14
N SER A 2 5.24 34.76 -26.43
CA SER A 2 4.30 35.18 -25.37
C SER A 2 4.16 34.04 -24.37
N HIS A 3 4.57 34.25 -23.13
CA HIS A 3 4.26 33.30 -22.06
C HIS A 3 2.74 33.23 -21.93
N SER A 4 2.14 32.07 -22.17
CA SER A 4 0.71 31.86 -21.93
C SER A 4 0.39 32.19 -20.47
N THR A 5 -0.63 33.00 -20.20
CA THR A 5 -1.10 33.30 -18.85
C THR A 5 -2.22 32.36 -18.44
N PHE A 6 -2.50 32.28 -17.14
CA PHE A 6 -3.67 31.59 -16.58
C PHE A 6 -4.25 32.39 -15.40
N LYS A 7 -5.48 32.07 -15.02
CA LYS A 7 -6.22 32.75 -13.95
C LYS A 7 -6.02 32.07 -12.61
N GLN A 8 -5.82 32.86 -11.57
CA GLN A 8 -5.86 32.38 -10.18
C GLN A 8 -6.48 33.43 -9.27
N TYR A 9 -7.12 32.96 -8.20
CA TYR A 9 -7.58 33.83 -7.13
C TYR A 9 -6.50 33.99 -6.07
N TYR A 10 -6.49 35.15 -5.43
CA TYR A 10 -5.64 35.42 -4.29
C TYR A 10 -6.33 36.41 -3.34
N LEU A 11 -5.85 36.46 -2.10
CA LEU A 11 -6.28 37.37 -1.06
C LEU A 11 -5.24 38.48 -0.93
N PRO A 12 -5.45 39.68 -1.50
CA PRO A 12 -4.56 40.82 -1.28
C PRO A 12 -4.50 41.19 0.21
N GLN A 13 -5.62 41.03 0.89
CA GLN A 13 -5.81 41.24 2.33
C GLN A 13 -6.71 40.13 2.89
N LYS A 14 -6.49 39.77 4.16
CA LYS A 14 -7.22 38.70 4.85
C LYS A 14 -8.43 39.27 5.62
N GLU A 15 -9.38 39.86 4.90
CA GLU A 15 -10.60 40.48 5.45
C GLU A 15 -11.91 39.73 5.13
N GLY A 16 -11.78 38.47 4.68
CA GLY A 16 -12.86 37.58 4.29
C GLY A 16 -12.85 37.24 2.81
N PHE A 17 -13.73 36.33 2.36
CA PHE A 17 -13.78 35.91 0.97
C PHE A 17 -14.19 37.01 -0.02
N ASP A 18 -14.79 38.11 0.46
CA ASP A 18 -15.12 39.25 -0.39
C ASP A 18 -13.86 40.01 -0.87
N SER A 19 -12.69 39.80 -0.24
CA SER A 19 -11.41 40.34 -0.71
C SER A 19 -10.72 39.49 -1.78
N LEU A 20 -11.31 38.35 -2.15
CA LEU A 20 -10.73 37.43 -3.13
C LEU A 20 -10.71 38.09 -4.51
N THR A 21 -9.51 38.32 -5.03
CA THR A 21 -9.30 38.99 -6.32
C THR A 21 -8.77 37.99 -7.34
N LEU A 22 -9.31 38.03 -8.56
CA LEU A 22 -8.81 37.25 -9.69
C LEU A 22 -7.63 37.98 -10.34
N ARG A 23 -6.55 37.26 -10.63
CA ARG A 23 -5.41 37.78 -11.41
C ARG A 23 -4.98 36.81 -12.50
N GLU A 24 -4.36 37.37 -13.53
CA GLU A 24 -3.60 36.58 -14.50
C GLU A 24 -2.14 36.43 -14.05
N VAL A 25 -1.59 35.24 -14.25
CA VAL A 25 -0.22 34.87 -13.90
C VAL A 25 0.45 34.11 -15.05
N PRO A 26 1.77 34.29 -15.27
CA PRO A 26 2.49 33.54 -16.28
C PRO A 26 2.50 32.03 -16.00
N LYS A 27 2.22 31.21 -17.01
CA LYS A 27 2.37 29.75 -16.95
C LYS A 27 3.83 29.37 -17.19
N ALA A 28 4.58 29.15 -16.12
CA ALA A 28 5.96 28.68 -16.20
C ALA A 28 6.03 27.17 -16.49
N PRO A 29 7.03 26.69 -17.26
CA PRO A 29 7.28 25.26 -17.40
C PRO A 29 7.87 24.66 -16.10
N PRO A 30 7.63 23.37 -15.82
CA PRO A 30 8.20 22.70 -14.65
C PRO A 30 9.73 22.53 -14.81
N LYS A 31 10.46 22.69 -13.71
CA LYS A 31 11.92 22.47 -13.65
C LYS A 31 12.27 21.02 -13.28
N TYR A 32 13.56 20.71 -13.15
CA TYR A 32 14.03 19.41 -12.67
C TYR A 32 13.29 18.96 -11.39
N GLY A 33 12.76 17.73 -11.41
CA GLY A 33 12.03 17.13 -10.30
C GLY A 33 10.63 17.69 -10.05
N GLN A 34 10.12 18.57 -10.93
CA GLN A 34 8.81 19.19 -10.79
C GLN A 34 7.82 18.71 -11.84
N ILE A 35 6.54 18.84 -11.53
CA ILE A 35 5.43 18.62 -12.46
C ILE A 35 4.53 19.84 -12.49
N LEU A 36 3.98 20.13 -13.66
CA LEU A 36 2.93 21.13 -13.83
C LEU A 36 1.59 20.40 -13.85
N VAL A 37 0.68 20.79 -12.97
CA VAL A 37 -0.65 20.19 -12.86
C VAL A 37 -1.69 21.22 -13.26
N ARG A 38 -2.57 20.85 -14.18
CA ARG A 38 -3.80 21.57 -14.50
C ARG A 38 -4.88 21.18 -13.50
N ILE A 39 -5.26 22.11 -12.64
CA ILE A 39 -6.28 21.88 -11.62
C ILE A 39 -7.65 21.77 -12.28
N LYS A 40 -8.45 20.80 -11.81
CA LYS A 40 -9.80 20.52 -12.28
C LYS A 40 -10.85 20.82 -11.21
N ALA A 41 -10.51 20.58 -9.94
CA ALA A 41 -11.37 20.88 -8.80
C ALA A 41 -10.55 21.26 -7.57
N VAL A 42 -11.11 22.16 -6.76
CA VAL A 42 -10.57 22.59 -5.46
C VAL A 42 -11.68 22.42 -4.44
N SER A 43 -11.38 21.78 -3.30
CA SER A 43 -12.34 21.66 -2.20
C SER A 43 -12.10 22.76 -1.17
N LEU A 44 -13.19 23.25 -0.58
CA LEU A 44 -13.15 24.30 0.45
C LEU A 44 -13.26 23.68 1.84
N ASN A 45 -12.31 24.04 2.71
CA ASN A 45 -12.26 23.60 4.09
C ASN A 45 -12.61 24.76 5.05
N TRP A 46 -12.99 24.42 6.28
CA TRP A 46 -13.19 25.43 7.34
C TRP A 46 -11.94 26.29 7.57
N ARG A 47 -10.76 25.68 7.37
CA ARG A 47 -9.46 26.34 7.43
C ARG A 47 -9.36 27.53 6.47
N ASP A 48 -9.86 27.39 5.23
CA ASP A 48 -9.81 28.47 4.25
C ASP A 48 -10.62 29.68 4.71
N ALA A 49 -11.74 29.46 5.41
CA ALA A 49 -12.56 30.52 5.95
C ALA A 49 -11.85 31.31 7.06
N ILE A 50 -11.20 30.64 8.00
CA ILE A 50 -10.47 31.30 9.10
C ILE A 50 -9.21 32.03 8.60
N ILE A 51 -8.59 31.54 7.53
CA ILE A 51 -7.48 32.20 6.83
C ILE A 51 -7.97 33.46 6.11
N ALA A 52 -9.08 33.34 5.37
CA ALA A 52 -9.65 34.45 4.62
C ALA A 52 -9.99 35.63 5.53
N ILE A 53 -10.53 35.40 6.73
CA ILE A 53 -10.87 36.45 7.72
C ILE A 53 -9.70 36.88 8.63
N GLY A 54 -8.48 36.39 8.38
CA GLY A 54 -7.28 36.81 9.12
C GLY A 54 -7.13 36.23 10.53
N THR A 55 -7.92 35.22 10.88
CA THR A 55 -7.96 34.60 12.22
C THR A 55 -7.10 33.35 12.39
N TYR A 56 -6.38 32.96 11.36
CA TYR A 56 -5.50 31.79 11.39
C TYR A 56 -4.21 32.12 12.15
N PRO A 57 -3.80 31.29 13.14
CA PRO A 57 -2.75 31.66 14.09
C PRO A 57 -1.32 31.53 13.54
N PHE A 58 -1.14 30.89 12.38
CA PHE A 58 0.18 30.70 11.77
C PHE A 58 0.43 31.72 10.66
N PRO A 59 1.69 32.17 10.50
CA PRO A 59 2.06 33.09 9.43
C PRO A 59 1.91 32.43 8.06
N GLY A 60 1.57 33.24 7.06
CA GLY A 60 1.46 32.81 5.66
C GLY A 60 1.89 33.94 4.74
N PRO A 61 2.16 33.67 3.45
CA PRO A 61 2.66 34.65 2.52
C PRO A 61 1.66 35.80 2.30
N ASP A 62 2.19 36.96 1.91
CA ASP A 62 1.39 38.04 1.37
C ASP A 62 0.70 37.61 0.08
N ALA A 63 -0.43 38.23 -0.25
CA ALA A 63 -1.18 37.93 -1.46
C ALA A 63 -1.46 36.42 -1.64
N LEU A 64 -1.86 35.75 -0.56
CA LEU A 64 -2.04 34.30 -0.48
C LEU A 64 -3.11 33.80 -1.47
N VAL A 65 -2.77 32.78 -2.24
CA VAL A 65 -3.74 31.91 -2.92
C VAL A 65 -4.33 30.95 -1.88
N PRO A 66 -5.65 30.98 -1.60
CA PRO A 66 -6.27 30.06 -0.65
C PRO A 66 -6.51 28.67 -1.26
N GLY A 67 -7.04 27.74 -0.47
CA GLY A 67 -7.39 26.38 -0.91
C GLY A 67 -6.23 25.41 -0.78
N SER A 68 -6.31 24.50 0.17
CA SER A 68 -5.30 23.46 0.40
C SER A 68 -5.48 22.22 -0.47
N ASP A 69 -6.72 21.97 -0.91
CA ASP A 69 -7.11 20.69 -1.49
C ASP A 69 -7.40 20.85 -2.97
N GLY A 70 -6.64 20.15 -3.83
CA GLY A 70 -6.79 20.25 -5.27
C GLY A 70 -6.61 18.90 -5.97
N ALA A 71 -7.43 18.68 -6.98
CA ALA A 71 -7.37 17.53 -7.88
C ALA A 71 -7.21 18.00 -9.31
N GLY A 72 -6.33 17.36 -10.08
CA GLY A 72 -5.98 17.82 -11.41
C GLY A 72 -5.34 16.75 -12.30
N VAL A 73 -4.86 17.21 -13.45
CA VAL A 73 -4.18 16.37 -14.44
C VAL A 73 -2.77 16.91 -14.64
N VAL A 74 -1.78 16.03 -14.65
CA VAL A 74 -0.40 16.39 -15.03
C VAL A 74 -0.42 16.88 -16.47
N GLU A 75 -0.04 18.14 -16.66
CA GLU A 75 0.03 18.79 -17.98
C GLU A 75 1.43 18.61 -18.58
N ALA A 76 2.47 18.78 -17.76
CA ALA A 76 3.86 18.65 -18.17
C ALA A 76 4.73 18.15 -17.02
N VAL A 77 5.84 17.49 -17.36
CA VAL A 77 6.84 17.02 -16.39
C VAL A 77 8.19 17.63 -16.70
N GLY A 78 8.92 18.01 -15.66
CA GLY A 78 10.29 18.48 -15.80
C GLY A 78 11.30 17.33 -15.83
N GLU A 79 12.56 17.67 -16.07
CA GLU A 79 13.66 16.71 -16.12
C GLU A 79 13.77 15.88 -14.82
N GLY A 80 14.14 14.60 -14.90
CA GLY A 80 14.33 13.74 -13.72
C GLY A 80 13.03 13.25 -13.04
N VAL A 81 11.86 13.52 -13.65
CA VAL A 81 10.58 12.94 -13.25
C VAL A 81 10.29 11.70 -14.10
N THR A 82 10.20 10.55 -13.46
CA THR A 82 9.91 9.25 -14.11
C THR A 82 8.63 8.58 -13.60
N GLU A 83 8.11 9.03 -12.45
CA GLU A 83 6.92 8.46 -11.80
C GLU A 83 5.59 9.05 -12.32
N TRP A 84 5.65 10.15 -13.08
CA TRP A 84 4.49 10.86 -13.63
C TRP A 84 4.68 11.11 -15.12
N GLN A 85 3.56 11.14 -15.85
CA GLN A 85 3.49 11.54 -17.25
C GLN A 85 2.29 12.47 -17.50
N PRO A 86 2.34 13.31 -18.56
CA PRO A 86 1.17 14.07 -18.98
C PRO A 86 -0.08 13.19 -19.12
N GLY A 87 -1.22 13.65 -18.61
CA GLY A 87 -2.48 12.91 -18.56
C GLY A 87 -2.75 12.18 -17.24
N ASP A 88 -1.74 11.99 -16.38
CA ASP A 88 -1.96 11.37 -15.07
C ASP A 88 -2.88 12.22 -14.17
N ARG A 89 -3.81 11.55 -13.48
CA ARG A 89 -4.79 12.16 -12.56
C ARG A 89 -4.22 12.19 -11.15
N VAL A 90 -4.09 13.39 -10.57
CA VAL A 90 -3.35 13.58 -9.32
C VAL A 90 -4.08 14.45 -8.30
N LEU A 91 -3.83 14.15 -7.03
CA LEU A 91 -4.24 14.90 -5.85
C LEU A 91 -3.04 15.59 -5.22
N ALA A 92 -3.21 16.84 -4.82
CA ALA A 92 -2.21 17.53 -4.04
C ALA A 92 -2.08 16.92 -2.64
N ASN A 93 -0.86 16.65 -2.21
CA ASN A 93 -0.57 16.34 -0.82
C ASN A 93 -0.68 17.64 0.02
N PHE A 94 -1.45 17.62 1.11
CA PHE A 94 -1.72 18.86 1.87
C PHE A 94 -0.45 19.51 2.42
N THR A 95 0.43 18.71 3.03
CA THR A 95 1.73 19.14 3.58
C THR A 95 2.83 18.63 2.65
N GLN A 96 3.31 19.47 1.74
CA GLN A 96 4.10 19.04 0.58
C GLN A 96 5.31 18.18 0.94
N ASP A 97 6.04 18.53 2.01
CA ASP A 97 7.25 17.83 2.42
C ASP A 97 7.02 16.73 3.48
N HIS A 98 5.79 16.54 3.96
CA HIS A 98 5.47 15.46 4.91
C HIS A 98 5.23 14.16 4.16
N LEU A 99 6.32 13.52 3.73
CA LEU A 99 6.25 12.31 2.92
C LEU A 99 5.87 11.08 3.76
N ALA A 100 6.50 10.92 4.92
CA ALA A 100 6.29 9.78 5.83
C ALA A 100 6.72 10.14 7.26
N GLY A 101 6.43 9.25 8.22
CA GLY A 101 6.92 9.36 9.58
C GLY A 101 6.42 10.58 10.36
N ARG A 102 7.21 11.02 11.34
CA ARG A 102 6.84 12.12 12.26
C ARG A 102 6.95 13.49 11.58
N LEU A 103 5.92 14.31 11.76
CA LEU A 103 5.93 15.70 11.37
C LEU A 103 6.94 16.50 12.21
N ASN A 104 7.64 17.44 11.58
CA ASN A 104 8.48 18.43 12.27
C ASN A 104 8.10 19.85 11.83
N MET A 105 8.63 20.86 12.52
CA MET A 105 8.28 22.26 12.26
C MET A 105 8.60 22.70 10.83
N GLN A 106 9.71 22.25 10.24
CA GLN A 106 10.07 22.60 8.87
C GLN A 106 9.04 22.07 7.87
N THR A 107 8.65 20.80 8.02
CA THR A 107 7.61 20.19 7.17
C THR A 107 6.24 20.82 7.40
N LEU A 108 5.89 21.20 8.64
CA LEU A 108 4.61 21.84 8.96
C LEU A 108 4.42 23.17 8.20
N LEU A 109 5.51 23.90 7.93
CA LEU A 109 5.47 25.15 7.18
C LEU A 109 5.25 24.97 5.67
N THR A 110 5.07 23.74 5.18
CA THR A 110 4.86 23.43 3.75
C THR A 110 3.40 23.12 3.42
N GLN A 111 2.49 23.53 4.30
CA GLN A 111 1.05 23.34 4.14
C GLN A 111 0.48 24.31 3.11
N LEU A 112 -0.26 23.76 2.15
CA LEU A 112 -0.88 24.52 1.08
C LEU A 112 -2.04 25.39 1.60
N GLY A 113 -2.22 26.55 0.96
CA GLY A 113 -3.35 27.45 1.22
C GLY A 113 -3.31 28.14 2.58
N GLY A 114 -2.16 28.13 3.26
CA GLY A 114 -1.94 28.81 4.55
C GLY A 114 -0.50 29.29 4.69
N GLU A 115 0.38 28.45 5.18
CA GLU A 115 1.82 28.72 5.37
C GLU A 115 2.54 28.85 4.02
N THR A 116 2.03 28.17 2.99
CA THR A 116 2.44 28.32 1.58
C THR A 116 1.24 28.64 0.69
N GLN A 117 1.52 28.98 -0.58
CA GLN A 117 0.48 29.24 -1.58
C GLN A 117 -0.42 28.01 -1.77
N GLY A 118 -1.73 28.24 -1.89
CA GLY A 118 -2.74 27.22 -2.14
C GLY A 118 -2.98 26.96 -3.61
N LEU A 119 -4.16 26.45 -3.91
CA LEU A 119 -4.50 25.80 -5.18
C LEU A 119 -5.70 26.43 -5.89
N LEU A 120 -6.19 27.58 -5.44
CA LEU A 120 -7.33 28.26 -6.07
C LEU A 120 -6.90 28.99 -7.37
N GLY A 121 -6.63 28.22 -8.41
CA GLY A 121 -6.23 28.67 -9.74
C GLY A 121 -6.18 27.53 -10.75
N GLU A 122 -5.91 27.85 -12.02
CA GLU A 122 -5.98 26.84 -13.09
C GLU A 122 -4.76 25.91 -13.17
N TYR A 123 -3.57 26.37 -12.76
CA TYR A 123 -2.32 25.58 -12.85
C TYR A 123 -1.40 25.83 -11.66
N PHE A 124 -0.74 24.77 -11.18
CA PHE A 124 0.29 24.85 -10.15
C PHE A 124 1.44 23.89 -10.43
N ILE A 125 2.64 24.28 -9.99
CA ILE A 125 3.84 23.46 -10.05
C ILE A 125 4.03 22.77 -8.69
N PHE A 126 4.24 21.46 -8.73
CA PHE A 126 4.52 20.65 -7.56
C PHE A 126 5.90 20.00 -7.69
N PRO A 127 6.62 19.72 -6.59
CA PRO A 127 7.62 18.67 -6.61
C PRO A 127 6.93 17.34 -6.98
N LYS A 128 7.64 16.43 -7.64
CA LYS A 128 7.08 15.11 -8.03
C LYS A 128 6.50 14.30 -6.86
N THR A 129 7.00 14.52 -5.64
CA THR A 129 6.50 13.91 -4.40
C THR A 129 5.32 14.65 -3.77
N GLY A 130 4.99 15.85 -4.25
CA GLY A 130 3.92 16.71 -3.73
C GLY A 130 2.51 16.29 -4.09
N VAL A 131 2.36 15.16 -4.79
CA VAL A 131 1.08 14.62 -5.25
C VAL A 131 0.98 13.10 -5.06
N VAL A 132 -0.26 12.61 -5.09
CA VAL A 132 -0.63 11.18 -5.13
C VAL A 132 -1.63 10.91 -6.26
N ARG A 133 -1.78 9.66 -6.70
CA ARG A 133 -2.67 9.29 -7.82
C ARG A 133 -4.13 9.26 -7.38
N ILE A 134 -5.04 9.75 -8.23
CA ILE A 134 -6.49 9.65 -8.01
C ILE A 134 -6.95 8.21 -8.34
N PRO A 135 -7.70 7.53 -7.45
CA PRO A 135 -8.36 6.27 -7.79
C PRO A 135 -9.33 6.43 -8.97
N ASP A 136 -9.32 5.49 -9.91
CA ASP A 136 -10.01 5.64 -11.20
C ASP A 136 -11.51 5.91 -11.07
N TYR A 137 -12.14 5.34 -10.04
CA TYR A 137 -13.58 5.44 -9.79
C TYR A 137 -14.05 6.81 -9.26
N LEU A 138 -13.14 7.68 -8.78
CA LEU A 138 -13.47 8.98 -8.22
C LEU A 138 -13.43 10.08 -9.28
N SER A 139 -14.37 11.03 -9.27
CA SER A 139 -14.29 12.25 -10.06
C SER A 139 -13.23 13.22 -9.50
N PHE A 140 -12.89 14.29 -10.24
CA PHE A 140 -11.98 15.31 -9.70
C PHE A 140 -12.59 16.05 -8.51
N GLU A 141 -13.89 16.33 -8.56
CA GLU A 141 -14.64 16.97 -7.48
C GLU A 141 -14.62 16.10 -6.23
N GLU A 142 -14.92 14.81 -6.36
CA GLU A 142 -14.87 13.85 -5.26
C GLU A 142 -13.46 13.77 -4.68
N ALA A 143 -12.48 13.51 -5.55
CA ALA A 143 -11.09 13.38 -5.15
C ALA A 143 -10.58 14.64 -4.43
N SER A 144 -10.97 15.84 -4.88
CA SER A 144 -10.53 17.09 -4.28
C SER A 144 -10.94 17.24 -2.81
N CYS A 145 -11.92 16.49 -2.30
CA CYS A 145 -12.32 16.55 -0.89
C CYS A 145 -11.43 15.74 0.08
N LEU A 146 -10.47 14.97 -0.45
CA LEU A 146 -9.67 14.02 0.34
C LEU A 146 -8.46 14.62 1.09
N PRO A 147 -7.66 15.54 0.52
CA PRO A 147 -6.35 15.91 1.07
C PRO A 147 -6.37 16.45 2.50
N CYS A 148 -7.33 17.32 2.85
CA CYS A 148 -7.44 17.82 4.23
C CYS A 148 -8.33 16.90 5.06
N ALA A 149 -9.61 16.79 4.71
CA ALA A 149 -10.62 16.23 5.62
C ALA A 149 -10.51 14.71 5.77
N ALA A 150 -10.37 13.97 4.67
CA ALA A 150 -10.29 12.52 4.71
C ALA A 150 -8.96 12.06 5.33
N LEU A 151 -7.85 12.67 4.93
CA LEU A 151 -6.53 12.33 5.46
C LEU A 151 -6.40 12.65 6.96
N THR A 152 -7.04 13.73 7.43
CA THR A 152 -7.13 14.01 8.87
C THR A 152 -7.89 12.90 9.61
N ALA A 153 -9.03 12.46 9.07
CA ALA A 153 -9.80 11.36 9.64
C ALA A 153 -9.00 10.05 9.66
N TRP A 154 -8.26 9.76 8.59
CA TRP A 154 -7.38 8.60 8.50
C TRP A 154 -6.25 8.66 9.54
N ASN A 155 -5.53 9.78 9.67
CA ASN A 155 -4.47 9.92 10.68
C ASN A 155 -5.03 9.83 12.11
N ALA A 156 -6.24 10.33 12.37
CA ALA A 156 -6.91 10.13 13.65
C ALA A 156 -7.09 8.64 13.94
N LEU A 157 -7.71 7.90 13.02
CA LEU A 157 -8.07 6.49 13.25
C LEU A 157 -6.91 5.49 13.10
N TYR A 158 -5.87 5.81 12.32
CA TYR A 158 -4.78 4.88 11.98
C TYR A 158 -3.37 5.38 12.32
N GLY A 159 -3.19 6.65 12.69
CA GLY A 159 -1.86 7.23 12.83
C GLY A 159 -1.11 7.01 14.14
N LEU A 160 -1.80 6.73 15.25
CA LEU A 160 -1.16 6.40 16.54
C LEU A 160 -1.47 4.95 16.94
N THR A 161 -2.72 4.71 17.35
CA THR A 161 -3.23 3.38 17.64
C THR A 161 -4.32 3.09 16.63
N PRO A 162 -4.08 2.14 15.69
CA PRO A 162 -5.05 1.80 14.66
C PRO A 162 -6.38 1.30 15.22
N LEU A 163 -7.47 1.83 14.65
CA LEU A 163 -8.83 1.35 14.85
C LEU A 163 -8.91 -0.14 14.49
N ARG A 164 -9.59 -0.90 15.35
CA ARG A 164 -9.89 -2.32 15.15
C ARG A 164 -11.40 -2.52 15.00
N THR A 165 -11.75 -3.57 14.26
CA THR A 165 -13.14 -4.03 14.12
C THR A 165 -13.77 -4.26 15.50
N GLY A 166 -15.04 -3.91 15.65
CA GLY A 166 -15.78 -4.00 16.90
C GLY A 166 -15.53 -2.88 17.91
N GLN A 167 -14.51 -2.03 17.72
CA GLN A 167 -14.35 -0.83 18.54
C GLN A 167 -15.44 0.21 18.25
N THR A 168 -15.63 1.16 19.17
CA THR A 168 -16.62 2.22 19.06
C THR A 168 -15.97 3.57 18.77
N VAL A 169 -16.45 4.26 17.74
CA VAL A 169 -16.00 5.60 17.34
C VAL A 169 -17.13 6.60 17.50
N LEU A 170 -16.91 7.63 18.33
CA LEU A 170 -17.81 8.77 18.46
C LEU A 170 -17.36 9.90 17.54
N LEU A 171 -18.28 10.41 16.74
CA LEU A 171 -18.03 11.44 15.73
C LEU A 171 -18.86 12.67 16.06
N GLN A 172 -18.18 13.76 16.42
CA GLN A 172 -18.88 14.99 16.74
C GLN A 172 -19.22 15.77 15.47
N GLY A 173 -20.50 16.07 15.29
CA GLY A 173 -20.98 16.82 14.13
C GLY A 173 -20.96 16.02 12.82
N THR A 174 -21.35 16.71 11.75
CA THR A 174 -21.44 16.16 10.39
C THR A 174 -20.65 17.02 9.42
N GLY A 175 -19.48 17.52 9.85
CA GLY A 175 -18.52 18.23 8.99
C GLY A 175 -17.67 17.24 8.19
N GLY A 176 -16.81 17.76 7.29
CA GLY A 176 -16.01 16.93 6.39
C GLY A 176 -15.22 15.82 7.10
N VAL A 177 -14.43 16.18 8.11
CA VAL A 177 -13.64 15.20 8.89
C VAL A 177 -14.52 14.15 9.56
N SER A 178 -15.63 14.56 10.20
CA SER A 178 -16.53 13.64 10.90
C SER A 178 -17.24 12.69 9.93
N ILE A 179 -17.61 13.14 8.74
CA ILE A 179 -18.24 12.29 7.72
C ILE A 179 -17.23 11.31 7.10
N PHE A 180 -15.99 11.74 6.82
CA PHE A 180 -14.97 10.79 6.37
C PHE A 180 -14.61 9.78 7.46
N ALA A 181 -14.44 10.21 8.71
CA ALA A 181 -14.20 9.31 9.83
C ALA A 181 -15.38 8.34 10.02
N LEU A 182 -16.62 8.75 9.74
CA LEU A 182 -17.78 7.86 9.77
C LEU A 182 -17.65 6.76 8.71
N GLN A 183 -17.37 7.13 7.46
CA GLN A 183 -17.24 6.18 6.36
C GLN A 183 -16.06 5.22 6.59
N ILE A 184 -14.92 5.74 7.06
CA ILE A 184 -13.73 4.94 7.40
C ILE A 184 -14.04 3.97 8.56
N ALA A 185 -14.63 4.46 9.65
CA ALA A 185 -14.94 3.62 10.81
C ALA A 185 -16.00 2.56 10.48
N HIS A 186 -17.01 2.92 9.70
CA HIS A 186 -18.02 1.98 9.21
C HIS A 186 -17.39 0.88 8.34
N ALA A 187 -16.52 1.25 7.38
CA ALA A 187 -15.81 0.30 6.54
C ALA A 187 -14.86 -0.62 7.33
N ALA A 188 -14.30 -0.12 8.44
CA ALA A 188 -13.48 -0.92 9.37
C ALA A 188 -14.30 -1.87 10.28
N GLY A 189 -15.63 -1.86 10.19
CA GLY A 189 -16.52 -2.66 11.04
C GLY A 189 -16.58 -2.16 12.49
N ALA A 190 -16.37 -0.87 12.71
CA ALA A 190 -16.55 -0.25 14.02
C ALA A 190 -18.01 0.16 14.26
N THR A 191 -18.41 0.19 15.52
CA THR A 191 -19.68 0.80 15.94
C THR A 191 -19.52 2.31 15.91
N THR A 192 -20.35 3.01 15.14
CA THR A 192 -20.23 4.47 14.95
C THR A 192 -21.35 5.21 15.66
N VAL A 193 -21.00 6.27 16.39
CA VAL A 193 -21.95 7.13 17.11
C VAL A 193 -21.78 8.57 16.64
N VAL A 194 -22.75 9.09 15.88
CA VAL A 194 -22.66 10.45 15.30
C VAL A 194 -23.51 11.43 16.10
N THR A 195 -22.96 12.58 16.46
CA THR A 195 -23.71 13.67 17.11
C THR A 195 -24.04 14.80 16.13
N SER A 196 -25.21 15.43 16.26
CA SER A 196 -25.59 16.60 15.46
C SER A 196 -26.67 17.43 16.14
N SER A 197 -26.90 18.66 15.66
CA SER A 197 -28.04 19.48 16.09
C SER A 197 -29.28 19.30 15.22
N SER A 198 -29.23 18.39 14.24
CA SER A 198 -30.26 18.25 13.20
C SER A 198 -30.54 16.79 12.90
N ASP A 199 -31.78 16.35 13.15
CA ASP A 199 -32.22 14.99 12.83
C ASP A 199 -32.14 14.69 11.33
N ALA A 200 -32.38 15.68 10.48
CA ALA A 200 -32.21 15.53 9.03
C ALA A 200 -30.76 15.19 8.65
N LYS A 201 -29.77 15.78 9.33
CA LYS A 201 -28.35 15.45 9.10
C LYS A 201 -28.00 14.08 9.70
N LEU A 202 -28.59 13.71 10.83
CA LEU A 202 -28.42 12.38 11.43
C LEU A 202 -29.02 11.28 10.55
N ALA A 203 -30.16 11.52 9.91
CA ALA A 203 -30.76 10.60 8.96
C ALA A 203 -29.83 10.35 7.76
N LYS A 204 -29.19 11.39 7.22
CA LYS A 204 -28.13 11.25 6.20
C LYS A 204 -26.93 10.48 6.73
N ALA A 205 -26.49 10.75 7.96
CA ALA A 205 -25.39 10.01 8.57
C ALA A 205 -25.69 8.50 8.71
N LYS A 206 -26.94 8.12 9.02
CA LYS A 206 -27.35 6.69 9.02
C LYS A 206 -27.21 6.04 7.65
N GLN A 207 -27.56 6.75 6.58
CA GLN A 207 -27.38 6.25 5.20
C GLN A 207 -25.89 6.06 4.85
N LEU A 208 -24.99 6.77 5.54
CA LEU A 208 -23.54 6.70 5.36
C LEU A 208 -22.87 5.70 6.32
N GLY A 209 -23.64 4.91 7.07
CA GLY A 209 -23.13 3.85 7.94
C GLY A 209 -23.09 4.18 9.43
N ALA A 210 -23.79 5.23 9.88
CA ALA A 210 -23.90 5.53 11.31
C ALA A 210 -24.73 4.46 12.04
N THR A 211 -24.13 3.74 13.01
CA THR A 211 -24.83 2.74 13.82
C THR A 211 -25.81 3.41 14.79
N HIS A 212 -25.34 4.46 15.47
CA HIS A 212 -26.13 5.25 16.40
C HIS A 212 -26.00 6.74 16.10
N THR A 213 -27.05 7.49 16.48
CA THR A 213 -27.13 8.93 16.25
C THR A 213 -27.66 9.63 17.49
N ILE A 214 -27.07 10.76 17.85
CA ILE A 214 -27.46 11.55 19.02
C ILE A 214 -27.71 13.00 18.60
N ASN A 215 -28.93 13.49 18.83
CA ASN A 215 -29.24 14.90 18.66
C ASN A 215 -28.94 15.67 19.94
N TYR A 216 -27.86 16.46 19.96
CA TYR A 216 -27.41 17.14 21.17
C TYR A 216 -28.29 18.34 21.59
N ARG A 217 -29.28 18.73 20.77
CA ARG A 217 -30.28 19.74 21.15
C ARG A 217 -31.43 19.15 21.96
N THR A 218 -31.85 17.93 21.63
CA THR A 218 -32.91 17.22 22.36
C THR A 218 -32.35 16.43 23.53
N ASN A 219 -31.08 16.02 23.45
CA ASN A 219 -30.33 15.44 24.56
C ASN A 219 -29.04 16.22 24.80
N SER A 220 -29.08 17.17 25.73
CA SER A 220 -27.90 17.96 26.09
C SER A 220 -26.78 17.12 26.72
N ASN A 221 -27.11 15.98 27.34
CA ASN A 221 -26.14 15.03 27.90
C ASN A 221 -25.84 13.88 26.92
N TRP A 222 -25.33 14.27 25.74
CA TRP A 222 -24.95 13.32 24.69
C TRP A 222 -23.85 12.35 25.15
N ALA A 223 -22.98 12.76 26.07
CA ALA A 223 -21.89 11.93 26.60
C ALA A 223 -22.41 10.73 27.40
N ALA A 224 -23.40 10.95 28.28
CA ALA A 224 -24.05 9.87 29.00
C ALA A 224 -24.76 8.88 28.06
N GLN A 225 -25.41 9.38 27.01
CA GLN A 225 -26.04 8.52 26.00
C GLN A 225 -25.01 7.72 25.20
N ALA A 226 -23.86 8.32 24.84
CA ALA A 226 -22.77 7.61 24.19
C ALA A 226 -22.22 6.47 25.07
N LYS A 227 -22.07 6.70 26.39
CA LYS A 227 -21.73 5.64 27.35
C LYS A 227 -22.79 4.57 27.48
N GLN A 228 -24.07 4.94 27.50
CA GLN A 228 -25.16 3.97 27.55
C GLN A 228 -25.16 3.04 26.34
N ILE A 229 -24.90 3.56 25.14
CA ILE A 229 -24.75 2.77 23.90
C ILE A 229 -23.65 1.71 24.06
N THR A 230 -22.61 1.99 24.84
CA THR A 230 -21.51 1.06 25.10
C THR A 230 -21.62 0.36 26.47
N ASN A 231 -22.84 0.23 27.00
CA ASN A 231 -23.13 -0.44 28.29
C ASN A 231 -22.29 0.11 29.46
N GLY A 232 -22.05 1.42 29.46
CA GLY A 232 -21.28 2.13 30.50
C GLY A 232 -19.76 2.12 30.28
N ARG A 233 -19.23 1.35 29.33
CA ARG A 233 -17.78 1.23 29.09
C ARG A 233 -17.13 2.53 28.59
N GLY A 234 -17.86 3.32 27.82
CA GLY A 234 -17.33 4.44 27.03
C GLY A 234 -16.91 4.04 25.61
N VAL A 235 -16.45 5.00 24.82
CA VAL A 235 -16.03 4.81 23.41
C VAL A 235 -14.51 4.73 23.27
N ASP A 236 -14.01 4.02 22.25
CA ASP A 236 -12.57 3.80 22.05
C ASP A 236 -11.88 4.98 21.36
N HIS A 237 -12.56 5.61 20.40
CA HIS A 237 -12.06 6.78 19.69
C HIS A 237 -13.09 7.90 19.65
N ILE A 238 -12.64 9.15 19.86
CA ILE A 238 -13.46 10.34 19.71
C ILE A 238 -12.83 11.26 18.66
N ILE A 239 -13.61 11.64 17.65
CA ILE A 239 -13.26 12.67 16.67
C ILE A 239 -13.76 14.01 17.24
N GLU A 240 -12.88 14.72 17.96
CA GLU A 240 -13.17 15.96 18.69
C GLU A 240 -12.90 17.19 17.80
N VAL A 241 -13.98 17.81 17.32
CA VAL A 241 -13.93 18.98 16.41
C VAL A 241 -14.47 20.25 17.04
N GLY A 242 -15.14 20.13 18.19
CA GLY A 242 -15.75 21.28 18.86
C GLY A 242 -14.72 22.07 19.65
N GLY A 243 -13.73 21.41 20.25
CA GLY A 243 -12.65 22.00 21.02
C GLY A 243 -13.01 22.20 22.49
N THR A 244 -12.51 23.28 23.09
CA THR A 244 -12.56 23.55 24.54
C THR A 244 -13.93 23.34 25.19
N LEU A 245 -15.03 23.74 24.52
CA LEU A 245 -16.38 23.69 25.09
C LEU A 245 -17.04 22.30 25.02
N THR A 246 -16.52 21.39 24.20
CA THR A 246 -17.03 20.02 24.04
C THR A 246 -16.13 18.97 24.68
N LEU A 247 -14.88 19.33 24.98
CA LEU A 247 -13.86 18.43 25.49
C LEU A 247 -14.26 17.73 26.80
N GLN A 248 -14.96 18.41 27.71
CA GLN A 248 -15.46 17.78 28.95
C GLN A 248 -16.38 16.59 28.63
N GLY A 249 -17.34 16.79 27.71
CA GLY A 249 -18.23 15.71 27.27
C GLY A 249 -17.48 14.56 26.60
N SER A 250 -16.37 14.84 25.93
CA SER A 250 -15.52 13.80 25.34
C SER A 250 -14.82 12.97 26.41
N PHE A 251 -14.27 13.58 27.46
CA PHE A 251 -13.78 12.84 28.63
C PHE A 251 -14.90 12.09 29.37
N ASP A 252 -16.10 12.64 29.39
CA ASP A 252 -17.25 11.99 30.00
C ASP A 252 -17.76 10.80 29.17
N ALA A 253 -17.40 10.70 27.89
CA ALA A 253 -17.81 9.62 26.98
C ALA A 253 -16.71 8.57 26.74
N ILE A 254 -15.43 8.90 26.96
CA ILE A 254 -14.29 8.03 26.61
C ILE A 254 -14.21 6.78 27.51
N ALA A 255 -13.79 5.66 26.92
CA ALA A 255 -13.39 4.46 27.65
C ALA A 255 -11.96 4.59 28.21
N MET A 256 -11.63 3.77 29.21
CA MET A 256 -10.23 3.60 29.63
C MET A 256 -9.36 3.17 28.45
N HIS A 257 -8.17 3.76 28.33
CA HIS A 257 -7.24 3.59 27.21
C HIS A 257 -7.75 4.09 25.84
N GLY A 258 -8.90 4.75 25.80
CA GLY A 258 -9.43 5.38 24.59
C GLY A 258 -8.61 6.60 24.17
N ILE A 259 -8.86 7.06 22.93
CA ILE A 259 -8.15 8.20 22.34
C ILE A 259 -9.13 9.30 21.93
N ILE A 260 -8.93 10.49 22.47
CA ILE A 260 -9.59 11.73 22.05
C ILE A 260 -8.70 12.42 21.02
N HIS A 261 -9.13 12.43 19.76
CA HIS A 261 -8.42 13.08 18.65
C HIS A 261 -8.89 14.52 18.50
N CYS A 262 -8.11 15.45 19.05
CA CYS A 262 -8.36 16.89 18.98
C CYS A 262 -7.96 17.43 17.62
N ILE A 263 -8.95 17.82 16.81
CA ILE A 263 -8.76 18.23 15.41
C ILE A 263 -9.04 19.72 15.21
N GLY A 264 -10.04 20.27 15.91
CA GLY A 264 -10.47 21.65 15.69
C GLY A 264 -11.18 22.28 16.87
N HIS A 265 -11.45 23.58 16.74
CA HIS A 265 -12.05 24.41 17.79
C HIS A 265 -13.28 25.16 17.25
N ILE A 266 -14.19 24.46 16.55
CA ILE A 266 -15.33 25.08 15.84
C ILE A 266 -16.27 25.83 16.79
N THR A 267 -16.28 25.46 18.08
CA THR A 267 -17.16 26.10 19.07
C THR A 267 -16.57 27.38 19.67
N ASN A 268 -15.30 27.71 19.41
CA ASN A 268 -14.69 28.94 19.94
C ASN A 268 -15.26 30.17 19.19
N PRO A 269 -15.99 31.06 19.88
CA PRO A 269 -16.57 32.26 19.27
C PRO A 269 -15.52 33.34 18.93
N ASP A 270 -14.30 33.22 19.45
CA ASP A 270 -13.21 34.17 19.24
C ASP A 270 -11.85 33.46 19.07
N PRO A 271 -11.45 33.13 17.82
CA PRO A 271 -10.18 32.44 17.56
C PRO A 271 -8.93 33.33 17.77
N LEU A 272 -9.08 34.66 17.79
CA LEU A 272 -7.96 35.62 17.88
C LEU A 272 -7.91 36.44 19.17
N GLY A 273 -9.03 36.67 19.84
CA GLY A 273 -9.12 37.67 20.89
C GLY A 273 -8.65 37.18 22.23
N THR A 274 -7.34 37.25 22.46
CA THR A 274 -6.66 37.18 23.78
C THR A 274 -6.93 35.99 24.70
N GLY A 275 -7.89 35.09 24.40
CA GLY A 275 -8.17 33.84 25.12
C GLY A 275 -8.44 33.97 26.62
N LYS A 276 -8.62 35.18 27.17
CA LYS A 276 -8.47 35.38 28.62
C LYS A 276 -9.54 34.67 29.46
N ASP A 277 -10.71 34.37 28.89
CA ASP A 277 -11.84 33.80 29.63
C ASP A 277 -12.39 32.46 29.10
N LEU A 278 -11.86 31.91 28.00
CA LEU A 278 -12.31 30.59 27.51
C LEU A 278 -11.64 29.47 28.33
N ARG A 279 -12.26 29.13 29.46
CA ARG A 279 -11.78 28.06 30.35
C ARG A 279 -12.36 26.71 29.93
N GLY A 280 -11.46 25.81 29.52
CA GLY A 280 -11.77 24.40 29.32
C GLY A 280 -11.65 23.59 30.60
N PRO A 281 -11.99 22.29 30.53
CA PRO A 281 -11.72 21.38 31.63
C PRO A 281 -10.22 21.16 31.83
N ASP A 282 -9.81 20.74 33.03
CA ASP A 282 -8.43 20.31 33.29
C ASP A 282 -8.15 19.00 32.56
N ALA A 283 -7.69 19.12 31.31
CA ALA A 283 -7.44 17.97 30.44
C ALA A 283 -6.32 17.06 30.97
N ALA A 284 -5.36 17.59 31.74
CA ALA A 284 -4.29 16.78 32.30
C ALA A 284 -4.82 15.89 33.43
N PHE A 285 -5.59 16.48 34.35
CA PHE A 285 -6.25 15.72 35.41
C PHE A 285 -7.24 14.71 34.82
N LEU A 286 -8.08 15.11 33.85
CA LEU A 286 -9.07 14.21 33.26
C LEU A 286 -8.44 13.08 32.45
N ALA A 287 -7.33 13.32 31.75
CA ALA A 287 -6.61 12.24 31.05
C ALA A 287 -6.04 11.22 32.03
N LEU A 288 -5.52 11.68 33.17
CA LEU A 288 -5.06 10.81 34.26
C LEU A 288 -6.23 10.02 34.89
N ASP A 289 -7.32 10.71 35.23
CA ASP A 289 -8.50 10.12 35.88
C ASP A 289 -9.26 9.13 34.98
N ARG A 290 -9.29 9.37 33.66
CA ARG A 290 -9.93 8.49 32.67
C ARG A 290 -8.98 7.45 32.06
N LEU A 291 -7.68 7.50 32.39
CA LEU A 291 -6.62 6.66 31.80
C LEU A 291 -6.65 6.69 30.26
N CYS A 292 -6.81 7.86 29.65
CA CYS A 292 -6.99 8.01 28.21
C CYS A 292 -5.91 8.88 27.55
N ILE A 293 -5.83 8.82 26.22
CA ILE A 293 -4.90 9.64 25.43
C ILE A 293 -5.67 10.84 24.84
N VAL A 294 -5.15 12.05 25.04
CA VAL A 294 -5.58 13.24 24.30
C VAL A 294 -4.52 13.57 23.26
N ARG A 295 -4.89 13.54 21.98
CA ARG A 295 -3.95 13.66 20.86
C ARG A 295 -4.36 14.79 19.93
N GLY A 296 -3.48 15.77 19.72
CA GLY A 296 -3.63 16.72 18.62
C GLY A 296 -3.37 16.06 17.27
N VAL A 297 -4.21 16.34 16.28
CA VAL A 297 -4.07 15.80 14.91
C VAL A 297 -4.04 16.95 13.91
N VAL A 298 -3.01 16.95 13.06
CA VAL A 298 -2.87 17.86 11.91
C VAL A 298 -2.66 17.01 10.67
N VAL A 299 -3.68 16.95 9.81
CA VAL A 299 -3.70 16.22 8.52
C VAL A 299 -2.93 14.90 8.59
N GLY A 300 -2.12 14.52 7.60
CA GLY A 300 -1.37 13.26 7.57
C GLY A 300 -0.26 13.33 6.52
N SER A 301 0.60 12.30 6.49
CA SER A 301 1.70 12.19 5.53
C SER A 301 1.22 11.72 4.15
N ARG A 302 2.07 11.87 3.12
CA ARG A 302 1.85 11.27 1.80
C ARG A 302 1.67 9.75 1.88
N GLU A 303 2.46 9.07 2.69
CA GLU A 303 2.34 7.62 2.94
C GLU A 303 0.95 7.27 3.48
N GLN A 304 0.49 7.96 4.52
CA GLN A 304 -0.86 7.78 5.06
C GLN A 304 -1.94 8.10 4.02
N PHE A 305 -1.69 9.07 3.13
CA PHE A 305 -2.61 9.40 2.05
C PHE A 305 -2.72 8.26 1.04
N GLN A 306 -1.62 7.63 0.67
CA GLN A 306 -1.61 6.47 -0.23
C GLN A 306 -2.32 5.26 0.41
N GLU A 307 -2.02 4.95 1.68
CA GLU A 307 -2.72 3.89 2.45
C GLU A 307 -4.24 4.12 2.51
N MET A 308 -4.64 5.37 2.75
CA MET A 308 -6.05 5.75 2.76
C MET A 308 -6.71 5.53 1.40
N LEU A 309 -6.05 5.93 0.30
CA LEU A 309 -6.58 5.79 -1.04
C LEU A 309 -6.75 4.31 -1.45
N GLU A 310 -5.80 3.45 -1.07
CA GLU A 310 -5.91 1.99 -1.27
C GLU A 310 -7.11 1.39 -0.51
N CYS A 311 -7.35 1.86 0.72
CA CYS A 311 -8.51 1.46 1.51
C CYS A 311 -9.83 1.94 0.87
N PHE A 312 -9.86 3.18 0.39
CA PHE A 312 -11.02 3.78 -0.25
C PHE A 312 -11.37 3.04 -1.54
N GLU A 313 -10.38 2.70 -2.35
CA GLU A 313 -10.55 1.91 -3.57
C GLU A 313 -11.09 0.50 -3.26
N THR A 314 -10.51 -0.17 -2.27
CA THR A 314 -10.96 -1.51 -1.85
C THR A 314 -12.40 -1.50 -1.32
N SER A 315 -12.76 -0.46 -0.58
CA SER A 315 -14.07 -0.34 0.07
C SER A 315 -15.08 0.46 -0.75
N SER A 316 -14.69 0.91 -1.95
CA SER A 316 -15.48 1.80 -2.83
C SER A 316 -16.05 3.02 -2.10
N ILE A 317 -15.28 3.61 -1.16
CA ILE A 317 -15.74 4.77 -0.39
C ILE A 317 -15.77 5.99 -1.30
N ARG A 318 -16.93 6.64 -1.38
CA ARG A 318 -17.12 7.90 -2.13
C ARG A 318 -17.30 9.10 -1.19
N PRO A 319 -16.59 10.21 -1.41
CA PRO A 319 -16.82 11.48 -0.74
C PRO A 319 -18.26 11.97 -0.91
N VAL A 320 -18.82 12.55 0.15
CA VAL A 320 -20.14 13.20 0.08
C VAL A 320 -19.98 14.67 -0.26
N ILE A 321 -20.35 15.04 -1.49
CA ILE A 321 -20.36 16.43 -1.96
C ILE A 321 -21.76 17.02 -1.72
N ASP A 322 -21.84 18.11 -0.95
CA ASP A 322 -23.09 18.84 -0.79
C ASP A 322 -23.40 19.69 -2.04
N ARG A 323 -22.41 20.45 -2.53
CA ARG A 323 -22.54 21.37 -3.67
C ARG A 323 -21.21 21.59 -4.38
N THR A 324 -21.29 21.92 -5.66
CA THR A 324 -20.18 22.39 -6.50
C THR A 324 -20.47 23.82 -6.99
N PHE A 325 -19.42 24.57 -7.32
CA PHE A 325 -19.49 25.96 -7.79
C PHE A 325 -18.62 26.12 -9.03
N GLY A 326 -19.04 26.95 -9.99
CA GLY A 326 -18.19 27.30 -11.13
C GLY A 326 -17.00 28.19 -10.72
N PHE A 327 -15.88 28.10 -11.44
CA PHE A 327 -14.66 28.82 -11.10
C PHE A 327 -14.83 30.35 -11.10
N GLU A 328 -15.55 30.90 -12.09
CA GLU A 328 -15.85 32.34 -12.17
C GLU A 328 -17.28 32.67 -11.74
N GLU A 329 -18.01 31.69 -11.21
CA GLU A 329 -19.39 31.92 -10.81
C GLU A 329 -19.39 32.92 -9.65
N PRO A 330 -20.05 34.09 -9.80
CA PRO A 330 -20.15 35.02 -8.69
C PRO A 330 -20.84 34.25 -7.57
N VAL A 331 -20.16 34.12 -6.42
CA VAL A 331 -20.75 33.55 -5.21
C VAL A 331 -21.93 34.46 -4.85
N ARG A 332 -23.11 34.18 -5.40
CA ARG A 332 -24.33 34.92 -5.10
C ARG A 332 -24.58 34.68 -3.62
N ARG A 333 -24.18 35.64 -2.79
CA ARG A 333 -24.67 35.75 -1.43
C ARG A 333 -26.18 35.61 -1.51
N ARG A 334 -26.71 34.60 -0.83
CA ARG A 334 -28.06 34.70 -0.29
C ARG A 334 -28.00 35.89 0.67
N ASN A 335 -28.42 37.08 0.22
CA ASN A 335 -28.45 38.27 1.06
C ASN A 335 -29.08 37.93 2.43
N GLY A 336 -28.33 38.26 3.48
CA GLY A 336 -28.72 38.07 4.87
C GLY A 336 -27.67 37.25 5.63
N SER A 337 -26.73 37.96 6.24
CA SER A 337 -25.79 37.42 7.20
C SER A 337 -26.54 36.79 8.38
N LYS A 338 -25.91 35.85 9.10
CA LYS A 338 -26.45 35.31 10.37
C LYS A 338 -26.67 36.43 11.41
N HIS A 339 -25.98 37.57 11.29
CA HIS A 339 -26.18 38.75 12.12
C HIS A 339 -27.45 39.53 11.77
N ASP A 340 -28.01 39.36 10.56
CA ASP A 340 -29.29 39.96 10.18
C ASP A 340 -30.50 39.09 10.62
N LYS A 341 -30.29 37.82 10.98
CA LYS A 341 -31.37 36.83 11.15
C LYS A 341 -31.71 36.43 12.59
N THR A 342 -31.02 36.94 13.60
CA THR A 342 -31.20 36.51 15.00
C THR A 342 -31.85 37.53 15.94
N GLY A 343 -32.18 38.73 15.45
CA GLY A 343 -32.94 39.74 16.20
C GLY A 343 -34.45 39.67 15.94
N CYS A 344 -35.24 40.26 16.83
CA CYS A 344 -36.65 40.54 16.52
C CYS A 344 -36.75 41.50 15.32
N LEU A 345 -37.86 41.40 14.57
CA LEU A 345 -38.18 42.30 13.45
C LEU A 345 -38.13 43.76 13.89
N THR A 346 -38.55 44.06 15.11
CA THR A 346 -38.55 45.42 15.67
C THR A 346 -37.15 46.04 15.76
N CYS A 347 -36.15 45.30 16.24
CA CYS A 347 -34.75 45.77 16.23
C CYS A 347 -34.18 45.85 14.80
N ARG A 348 -34.59 44.91 13.93
CA ARG A 348 -34.17 44.86 12.52
C ARG A 348 -34.66 46.09 11.74
N TYR A 349 -35.93 46.48 11.87
CA TYR A 349 -36.49 47.68 11.21
C TYR A 349 -35.80 48.96 11.64
N ARG A 350 -35.33 49.02 12.88
CA ARG A 350 -34.59 50.16 13.44
C ARG A 350 -33.10 50.14 13.10
N ARG A 351 -32.62 49.14 12.36
CA ARG A 351 -31.19 48.92 12.03
C ARG A 351 -30.29 48.91 13.27
N LYS A 352 -30.77 48.33 14.38
CA LYS A 352 -29.99 48.16 15.62
C LYS A 352 -29.76 46.68 15.90
N LYS A 353 -28.56 46.37 16.41
CA LYS A 353 -28.17 45.01 16.79
C LYS A 353 -29.02 44.56 17.98
N CYS A 354 -29.74 43.45 17.84
CA CYS A 354 -30.55 42.91 18.93
C CYS A 354 -29.63 42.34 20.00
N VAL A 355 -29.50 43.03 21.13
CA VAL A 355 -28.61 42.61 22.22
C VAL A 355 -29.38 41.78 23.25
N HIS A 356 -28.79 40.63 23.62
CA HIS A 356 -29.31 39.59 24.52
C HIS A 356 -30.59 38.88 24.09
N ASN A 357 -30.47 37.56 23.90
CA ASN A 357 -31.55 36.64 23.57
C ASN A 357 -32.33 36.25 24.85
N THR A 358 -32.83 37.23 25.60
CA THR A 358 -33.80 36.99 26.68
C THR A 358 -35.14 36.68 26.03
N PHE A 359 -35.61 35.45 26.17
CA PHE A 359 -36.99 35.09 25.82
C PHE A 359 -37.92 35.64 26.92
N PRO A 360 -39.11 36.19 26.62
CA PRO A 360 -39.73 36.38 25.30
C PRO A 360 -39.42 37.72 24.61
N VAL A 361 -38.81 38.70 25.29
CA VAL A 361 -38.54 40.06 24.78
C VAL A 361 -37.05 40.41 24.93
N CYS A 362 -36.40 40.89 23.87
CA CYS A 362 -34.97 41.26 23.92
C CYS A 362 -34.73 42.51 24.79
N GLY A 363 -33.50 42.65 25.30
CA GLY A 363 -33.15 43.74 26.23
C GLY A 363 -33.39 45.14 25.65
N ASP A 364 -33.15 45.33 24.35
CA ASP A 364 -33.38 46.61 23.68
C ASP A 364 -34.85 46.95 23.48
N CYS A 365 -35.69 45.98 23.09
CA CYS A 365 -37.14 46.20 23.00
C CYS A 365 -37.73 46.47 24.39
N ARG A 366 -37.25 45.77 25.43
CA ARG A 366 -37.69 45.99 26.81
C ARG A 366 -37.31 47.38 27.32
N ARG A 367 -36.05 47.80 27.16
CA ARG A 367 -35.55 49.10 27.62
C ARG A 367 -36.27 50.28 26.97
N LEU A 368 -36.67 50.13 25.71
CA LEU A 368 -37.32 51.18 24.93
C LEU A 368 -38.84 51.04 24.88
N ASN A 369 -39.40 50.10 25.66
CA ASN A 369 -40.82 49.77 25.73
C ASN A 369 -41.48 49.52 24.35
N LEU A 370 -40.80 48.76 23.49
CA LEU A 370 -41.23 48.41 22.14
C LEU A 370 -41.70 46.95 22.07
N GLU A 371 -42.72 46.68 21.24
CA GLU A 371 -43.20 45.32 20.97
C GLU A 371 -42.13 44.51 20.22
N CYS A 372 -41.84 43.28 20.66
CA CYS A 372 -40.76 42.45 20.15
C CYS A 372 -41.29 41.34 19.21
N ILE A 373 -41.41 41.63 17.91
CA ILE A 373 -42.04 40.74 16.92
C ILE A 373 -40.99 39.78 16.31
N ARG A 374 -41.28 38.48 16.18
CA ARG A 374 -40.38 37.47 15.58
C ARG A 374 -41.05 36.75 14.40
N GLU A 375 -40.28 36.37 13.37
CA GLU A 375 -40.81 35.66 12.19
C GLU A 375 -41.17 34.19 12.51
N PRO A 376 -42.29 33.65 12.00
CA PRO A 376 -42.63 32.23 12.12
C PRO A 376 -41.75 31.34 11.21
N ALA A 377 -41.60 30.05 11.57
CA ALA A 377 -40.75 29.09 10.86
C ALA A 377 -41.28 28.75 9.45
N ARG A 378 -40.41 28.71 8.42
CA ARG A 378 -40.80 28.43 7.03
C ARG A 378 -41.01 26.93 6.77
N ARG A 379 -42.10 26.57 6.06
CA ARG A 379 -42.39 25.22 5.53
C ARG A 379 -41.58 24.91 4.25
N VAL A 380 -41.19 23.65 4.07
CA VAL A 380 -40.44 23.12 2.91
C VAL A 380 -41.40 22.43 1.94
N LEU A 381 -41.24 22.62 0.63
CA LEU A 381 -42.03 21.96 -0.44
C LEU A 381 -41.33 20.66 -0.94
N PRO A 382 -42.07 19.66 -1.44
CA PRO A 382 -41.53 18.35 -1.81
C PRO A 382 -40.85 18.33 -3.20
N ILE A 383 -39.85 17.45 -3.35
CA ILE A 383 -39.06 17.24 -4.57
C ILE A 383 -39.75 16.20 -5.49
N ALA A 384 -39.77 16.47 -6.79
CA ALA A 384 -40.36 15.63 -7.84
C ALA A 384 -39.57 14.33 -8.10
N SER A 385 -40.31 13.27 -8.44
CA SER A 385 -39.92 11.87 -8.63
C SER A 385 -39.19 11.55 -9.93
N HIS A 386 -38.31 10.54 -9.90
CA HIS A 386 -37.72 9.84 -11.07
C HIS A 386 -37.54 8.33 -10.74
N PRO A 387 -37.41 7.44 -11.75
CA PRO A 387 -38.36 6.37 -12.06
C PRO A 387 -38.10 4.99 -11.42
N THR A 388 -39.09 4.11 -11.57
CA THR A 388 -39.30 2.82 -10.88
C THR A 388 -38.41 1.64 -11.34
N ALA A 389 -37.78 1.02 -10.34
CA ALA A 389 -37.59 -0.40 -9.98
C ALA A 389 -37.40 -1.59 -10.97
N ASP A 390 -37.67 -1.54 -12.28
CA ASP A 390 -37.76 -2.79 -13.09
C ASP A 390 -36.51 -3.16 -13.92
N GLY A 391 -35.34 -2.56 -13.66
CA GLY A 391 -34.10 -2.83 -14.42
C GLY A 391 -33.00 -3.62 -13.67
N LEU A 392 -33.24 -4.10 -12.45
CA LEU A 392 -32.18 -4.58 -11.53
C LEU A 392 -32.23 -6.08 -11.19
N SER A 393 -33.02 -6.89 -11.89
CA SER A 393 -33.26 -8.30 -11.53
C SER A 393 -32.37 -9.35 -12.23
N GLU A 394 -31.54 -9.01 -13.23
CA GLU A 394 -30.73 -10.01 -13.96
C GLU A 394 -29.22 -10.02 -13.64
N TRP A 395 -28.76 -9.26 -12.65
CA TRP A 395 -27.32 -9.17 -12.30
C TRP A 395 -26.96 -9.69 -10.90
N LYS A 396 -27.74 -10.64 -10.38
CA LYS A 396 -27.51 -11.27 -9.06
C LYS A 396 -27.66 -12.79 -9.13
N SER A 397 -26.62 -13.52 -9.52
CA SER A 397 -26.51 -14.94 -9.09
C SER A 397 -25.11 -15.58 -9.11
N SER A 398 -24.03 -14.97 -9.62
CA SER A 398 -22.74 -15.71 -9.74
C SER A 398 -21.50 -15.14 -9.03
N ARG A 399 -21.58 -14.03 -8.27
CA ARG A 399 -20.38 -13.42 -7.63
C ARG A 399 -20.45 -13.18 -6.12
N LEU A 400 -21.49 -13.67 -5.45
CA LEU A 400 -21.67 -13.44 -4.01
C LEU A 400 -20.96 -14.48 -3.11
N HIS A 401 -20.36 -15.53 -3.66
CA HIS A 401 -19.61 -16.52 -2.88
C HIS A 401 -18.09 -16.27 -2.78
N ASP A 402 -17.51 -15.35 -3.56
CA ASP A 402 -16.04 -15.15 -3.61
C ASP A 402 -15.49 -14.01 -2.73
N ASN A 403 -16.33 -13.30 -1.96
CA ASN A 403 -15.93 -12.04 -1.32
C ASN A 403 -15.54 -12.09 0.16
N VAL A 404 -15.65 -13.25 0.83
CA VAL A 404 -15.18 -13.41 2.23
C VAL A 404 -13.72 -13.90 2.27
N GLU A 405 -13.33 -14.76 1.33
CA GLU A 405 -11.94 -15.26 1.23
C GLU A 405 -10.92 -14.17 0.83
N ASN A 406 -11.35 -13.03 0.26
CA ASN A 406 -10.44 -12.02 -0.32
C ASN A 406 -9.83 -11.02 0.68
N ALA A 407 -10.37 -10.92 1.90
CA ALA A 407 -9.86 -9.99 2.92
C ALA A 407 -8.67 -10.58 3.73
N GLN A 408 -8.65 -11.90 3.91
CA GLN A 408 -7.57 -12.64 4.58
C GLN A 408 -6.29 -12.69 3.71
N ARG A 409 -6.46 -12.83 2.39
CA ARG A 409 -5.41 -12.91 1.34
C ARG A 409 -4.38 -11.76 1.32
N ARG A 410 -4.63 -10.62 1.98
CA ARG A 410 -3.74 -9.43 1.90
C ARG A 410 -2.74 -9.29 3.05
N SER A 411 -2.92 -9.96 4.20
CA SER A 411 -2.11 -9.67 5.41
C SER A 411 -0.69 -10.26 5.35
N ALA A 412 -0.56 -11.54 4.97
CA ALA A 412 0.75 -12.20 4.82
C ALA A 412 1.52 -11.69 3.59
N MET A 413 0.80 -11.41 2.49
CA MET A 413 1.35 -10.85 1.27
C MET A 413 1.85 -9.41 1.46
N ASN A 414 1.11 -8.56 2.20
CA ASN A 414 1.58 -7.23 2.56
C ASN A 414 2.78 -7.28 3.52
N PHE A 415 2.85 -8.26 4.43
CA PHE A 415 4.03 -8.47 5.29
C PHE A 415 5.28 -8.83 4.48
N TYR A 416 5.18 -9.76 3.52
CA TYR A 416 6.30 -10.17 2.67
C TYR A 416 6.70 -9.08 1.67
N ILE A 417 5.74 -8.49 0.94
CA ILE A 417 6.00 -7.40 -0.02
C ILE A 417 6.56 -6.18 0.69
N THR A 418 6.05 -5.76 1.85
CA THR A 418 6.58 -4.59 2.56
C THR A 418 8.00 -4.83 3.12
N THR A 419 8.30 -6.07 3.52
CA THR A 419 9.63 -6.43 4.08
C THR A 419 10.69 -6.58 2.98
N LEU A 420 10.37 -7.22 1.85
CA LEU A 420 11.28 -7.42 0.71
C LEU A 420 11.40 -6.19 -0.20
N SER A 421 10.29 -5.49 -0.46
CA SER A 421 10.29 -4.40 -1.45
C SER A 421 10.96 -3.13 -0.95
N GLN A 422 11.07 -2.92 0.37
CA GLN A 422 11.49 -1.62 0.87
C GLN A 422 12.75 -1.58 1.76
N LEU A 423 13.00 -2.44 2.76
CA LEU A 423 13.72 -1.87 3.93
C LEU A 423 14.77 -2.69 4.70
N CYS A 424 15.56 -3.52 4.01
CA CYS A 424 16.89 -3.92 4.49
C CYS A 424 18.03 -3.34 3.65
N HIS A 425 17.86 -3.20 2.34
CA HIS A 425 18.91 -2.81 1.40
C HIS A 425 19.38 -1.35 1.55
N LEU A 426 18.47 -0.38 1.71
CA LEU A 426 18.83 1.04 1.72
C LEU A 426 19.71 1.43 2.93
N ALA A 427 19.50 0.80 4.08
CA ALA A 427 20.33 1.02 5.27
C ALA A 427 21.70 0.32 5.19
N VAL A 428 21.82 -0.75 4.40
CA VAL A 428 23.12 -1.38 4.07
C VAL A 428 23.92 -0.48 3.13
N ARG A 429 23.24 0.23 2.22
CA ARG A 429 23.85 1.14 1.25
C ARG A 429 24.25 2.49 1.86
N GLU A 430 23.39 3.09 2.68
CA GLU A 430 23.64 4.40 3.29
C GLU A 430 22.99 4.52 4.68
N ASN A 431 23.77 4.91 5.69
CA ASN A 431 23.35 4.95 7.09
C ASN A 431 22.15 5.90 7.36
N ARG A 432 21.88 6.87 6.46
CA ARG A 432 20.72 7.77 6.57
C ARG A 432 19.37 7.05 6.49
N TYR A 433 19.32 5.88 5.85
CA TYR A 433 18.10 5.06 5.77
C TYR A 433 17.96 4.08 6.94
N ARG A 434 18.88 4.09 7.91
CA ARG A 434 18.83 3.21 9.09
C ARG A 434 17.52 3.36 9.87
N TYR A 435 17.04 4.59 10.03
CA TYR A 435 15.78 4.84 10.72
C TYR A 435 14.57 4.35 9.93
N THR A 436 14.53 4.58 8.61
CA THR A 436 13.49 4.04 7.73
C THR A 436 13.50 2.51 7.75
N ALA A 437 14.68 1.89 7.76
CA ALA A 437 14.82 0.43 7.82
C ALA A 437 14.31 -0.15 9.14
N LEU A 438 14.66 0.48 10.26
CA LEU A 438 14.12 0.13 11.58
C LEU A 438 12.60 0.34 11.64
N GLU A 439 12.07 1.36 10.99
CA GLU A 439 10.63 1.65 10.92
C GLU A 439 9.86 0.58 10.13
N ALA A 440 10.39 0.12 9.00
CA ALA A 440 9.79 -1.01 8.28
C ALA A 440 9.93 -2.33 9.01
N ARG A 441 11.10 -2.61 9.63
CA ARG A 441 11.24 -3.79 10.50
C ARG A 441 10.20 -3.75 11.61
N SER A 442 9.98 -2.58 12.21
CA SER A 442 8.94 -2.36 13.20
C SER A 442 7.52 -2.52 12.64
N ARG A 443 7.25 -2.06 11.41
CA ARG A 443 5.96 -2.25 10.72
C ARG A 443 5.71 -3.71 10.37
N ALA A 444 6.72 -4.41 9.86
CA ALA A 444 6.70 -5.83 9.57
C ALA A 444 6.43 -6.64 10.84
N LEU A 445 7.19 -6.40 11.92
CA LEU A 445 6.96 -7.05 13.22
C LEU A 445 5.59 -6.73 13.81
N ARG A 446 5.07 -5.51 13.62
CA ARG A 446 3.70 -5.14 14.03
C ARG A 446 2.62 -5.81 13.18
N SER A 447 2.85 -5.97 11.88
CA SER A 447 1.94 -6.67 10.97
C SER A 447 1.92 -8.17 11.27
N LEU A 448 3.10 -8.76 11.48
CA LEU A 448 3.25 -10.12 11.98
C LEU A 448 2.50 -10.27 13.31
N ALA A 449 2.79 -9.44 14.31
CA ALA A 449 2.11 -9.46 15.61
C ALA A 449 0.59 -9.23 15.54
N ARG A 450 0.08 -8.59 14.49
CA ARG A 450 -1.35 -8.46 14.23
C ARG A 450 -1.93 -9.75 13.63
N SER A 451 -1.23 -10.37 12.68
CA SER A 451 -1.57 -11.70 12.16
C SER A 451 -1.52 -12.76 13.25
N LEU A 452 -0.57 -12.67 14.20
CA LEU A 452 -0.49 -13.53 15.40
C LEU A 452 -1.74 -13.47 16.29
N ARG A 453 -2.58 -12.44 16.14
CA ARG A 453 -3.76 -12.17 16.97
C ARG A 453 -5.07 -12.38 16.21
N ALA A 454 -5.01 -12.83 14.95
CA ALA A 454 -6.19 -13.10 14.14
C ALA A 454 -6.70 -14.53 14.40
N ASP A 455 -8.02 -14.70 14.50
CA ASP A 455 -8.64 -16.01 14.67
C ASP A 455 -8.51 -16.84 13.38
N GLY A 456 -8.16 -18.13 13.50
CA GLY A 456 -8.10 -19.08 12.39
C GLY A 456 -6.71 -19.37 11.80
N ILE A 457 -5.65 -18.69 12.26
CA ILE A 457 -4.26 -19.03 11.90
C ILE A 457 -3.64 -19.87 13.03
N THR A 458 -3.11 -21.03 12.68
CA THR A 458 -2.45 -21.94 13.61
C THR A 458 -1.09 -21.39 14.06
N ALA A 459 -0.65 -21.78 15.26
CA ALA A 459 0.71 -21.46 15.73
C ALA A 459 1.80 -21.99 14.77
N GLY A 460 1.52 -23.09 14.06
CA GLY A 460 2.40 -23.66 13.05
C GLY A 460 2.61 -22.73 11.85
N GLU A 461 1.53 -22.21 11.27
CA GLU A 461 1.59 -21.27 10.14
C GLU A 461 2.31 -19.96 10.52
N ILE A 462 2.02 -19.47 11.72
CA ILE A 462 2.67 -18.30 12.32
C ILE A 462 4.18 -18.48 12.43
N ASN A 463 4.61 -19.60 13.01
CA ASN A 463 6.02 -19.88 13.26
C ASN A 463 6.75 -20.08 11.93
N ALA A 464 6.14 -20.82 10.99
CA ALA A 464 6.70 -21.05 9.67
C ALA A 464 6.86 -19.73 8.89
N ALA A 465 5.85 -18.87 8.87
CA ALA A 465 5.92 -17.56 8.22
C ALA A 465 7.01 -16.65 8.84
N THR A 466 7.14 -16.65 10.16
CA THR A 466 8.18 -15.88 10.86
C THR A 466 9.58 -16.36 10.49
N SER A 467 9.79 -17.68 10.51
CA SER A 467 11.07 -18.28 10.17
C SER A 467 11.43 -18.11 8.69
N LEU A 468 10.44 -18.13 7.78
CA LEU A 468 10.64 -17.80 6.36
C LEU A 468 11.17 -16.37 6.17
N VAL A 469 10.70 -15.40 6.95
CA VAL A 469 11.20 -14.02 6.85
C VAL A 469 12.65 -13.88 7.33
N LEU A 470 13.03 -14.59 8.39
CA LEU A 470 14.42 -14.64 8.83
C LEU A 470 15.29 -15.29 7.75
N MET A 471 14.87 -16.45 7.23
CA MET A 471 15.54 -17.14 6.13
C MET A 471 15.76 -16.23 4.92
N THR A 472 14.73 -15.53 4.42
CA THR A 472 14.87 -14.61 3.29
C THR A 472 15.78 -13.41 3.59
N SER A 473 15.84 -12.97 4.86
CA SER A 473 16.78 -11.92 5.26
C SER A 473 18.23 -12.38 5.11
N GLU A 474 18.52 -13.64 5.48
CA GLU A 474 19.85 -14.23 5.32
C GLU A 474 20.25 -14.41 3.85
N VAL A 475 19.29 -14.66 2.95
CA VAL A 475 19.53 -14.66 1.50
C VAL A 475 20.07 -13.30 1.04
N CYS A 476 19.43 -12.20 1.45
CA CYS A 476 19.88 -10.86 1.08
C CYS A 476 21.27 -10.52 1.64
N LEU A 477 21.60 -11.03 2.82
CA LEU A 477 22.92 -10.89 3.45
C LEU A 477 23.97 -11.83 2.86
N GLY A 478 23.56 -12.81 2.02
CA GLY A 478 24.44 -13.85 1.51
C GLY A 478 24.94 -14.80 2.61
N CYS A 479 24.23 -14.89 3.74
CA CYS A 479 24.62 -15.74 4.87
C CYS A 479 23.99 -17.13 4.72
N HIS A 480 24.68 -18.01 4.01
CA HIS A 480 24.17 -19.35 3.70
C HIS A 480 24.02 -20.26 4.92
N THR A 481 24.95 -20.22 5.88
CA THR A 481 24.85 -21.04 7.11
C THR A 481 23.58 -20.74 7.90
N GLU A 482 23.29 -19.45 8.16
CA GLU A 482 22.07 -19.06 8.90
C GLU A 482 20.82 -19.27 8.05
N TRP A 483 20.87 -18.98 6.74
CA TRP A 483 19.80 -19.32 5.81
C TRP A 483 19.41 -20.80 5.90
N TYR A 484 20.38 -21.72 5.83
CA TYR A 484 20.12 -23.16 5.86
C TYR A 484 19.59 -23.61 7.22
N ARG A 485 20.05 -23.01 8.32
CA ARG A 485 19.48 -23.26 9.66
C ARG A 485 18.02 -22.83 9.75
N HIS A 486 17.69 -21.65 9.23
CA HIS A 486 16.31 -21.19 9.19
C HIS A 486 15.45 -22.06 8.28
N LEU A 487 15.96 -22.50 7.11
CA LEU A 487 15.29 -23.43 6.22
C LEU A 487 14.95 -24.75 6.93
N ASN A 488 15.91 -25.34 7.65
CA ASN A 488 15.67 -26.54 8.46
C ASN A 488 14.67 -26.28 9.60
N GLY A 489 14.75 -25.12 10.26
CA GLY A 489 13.78 -24.71 11.27
C GLY A 489 12.35 -24.66 10.71
N VAL A 490 12.17 -24.04 9.54
CA VAL A 490 10.87 -24.00 8.84
C VAL A 490 10.37 -25.41 8.53
N LYS A 491 11.24 -26.31 8.04
CA LYS A 491 10.89 -27.73 7.81
C LYS A 491 10.31 -28.37 9.06
N HIS A 492 11.01 -28.27 10.20
CA HIS A 492 10.57 -28.87 11.45
C HIS A 492 9.23 -28.29 11.91
N ILE A 493 9.03 -26.98 11.76
CA ILE A 493 7.75 -26.33 12.09
C ILE A 493 6.62 -26.86 11.20
N ILE A 494 6.83 -26.91 9.88
CA ILE A 494 5.86 -27.47 8.94
C ILE A 494 5.50 -28.91 9.34
N MET A 495 6.49 -29.77 9.55
CA MET A 495 6.28 -31.20 9.87
C MET A 495 5.59 -31.44 11.21
N SER A 496 5.75 -30.52 12.17
CA SER A 496 5.12 -30.61 13.51
C SER A 496 3.76 -29.91 13.59
N THR A 497 3.33 -29.23 12.53
CA THR A 497 2.02 -28.58 12.50
C THR A 497 0.91 -29.62 12.39
N SER A 498 -0.15 -29.46 13.17
CA SER A 498 -1.39 -30.25 13.03
C SER A 498 -2.63 -29.36 13.04
N THR A 499 -3.70 -29.81 12.39
CA THR A 499 -5.01 -29.16 12.40
C THR A 499 -6.11 -30.18 12.17
N SER A 500 -7.33 -29.91 12.62
CA SER A 500 -8.48 -30.76 12.34
C SER A 500 -9.07 -30.45 10.96
N SER A 501 -9.29 -31.48 10.14
CA SER A 501 -9.92 -31.34 8.84
C SER A 501 -11.34 -30.76 8.98
N PRO A 502 -11.68 -29.67 8.27
CA PRO A 502 -13.02 -29.09 8.32
C PRO A 502 -14.12 -30.01 7.79
N THR A 503 -13.76 -30.98 6.92
CA THR A 503 -14.71 -31.83 6.19
C THR A 503 -14.87 -33.21 6.82
N SER A 504 -13.80 -33.80 7.35
CA SER A 504 -13.82 -35.16 7.92
C SER A 504 -13.65 -35.20 9.44
N GLY A 505 -13.24 -34.09 10.07
CA GLY A 505 -12.87 -34.05 11.49
C GLY A 505 -11.58 -34.82 11.83
N ALA A 506 -10.92 -35.45 10.85
CA ALA A 506 -9.67 -36.17 11.05
C ALA A 506 -8.52 -35.19 11.34
N GLU A 507 -7.58 -35.59 12.21
CA GLU A 507 -6.37 -34.82 12.45
C GLU A 507 -5.44 -34.92 11.24
N LEU A 508 -5.09 -33.77 10.67
CA LEU A 508 -4.13 -33.63 9.58
C LEU A 508 -2.81 -33.15 10.16
N HIS A 509 -1.71 -33.64 9.61
CA HIS A 509 -0.36 -33.31 10.07
C HIS A 509 0.50 -32.81 8.91
N GLY A 510 1.54 -32.05 9.27
CA GLY A 510 2.57 -31.65 8.34
C GLY A 510 2.05 -30.72 7.24
N PRO A 511 2.50 -30.91 5.99
CA PRO A 511 2.04 -30.13 4.84
C PRO A 511 0.52 -30.18 4.64
N GLU A 512 -0.13 -31.32 4.87
CA GLU A 512 -1.58 -31.47 4.68
C GLU A 512 -2.38 -30.59 5.66
N ALA A 513 -1.84 -30.34 6.84
CA ALA A 513 -2.42 -29.39 7.79
C ALA A 513 -2.34 -27.95 7.26
N LEU A 514 -1.18 -27.54 6.72
CA LEU A 514 -1.01 -26.22 6.12
C LEU A 514 -1.83 -26.04 4.83
N LYS A 515 -2.06 -27.11 4.06
CA LYS A 515 -2.90 -27.05 2.85
C LYS A 515 -4.35 -26.66 3.15
N GLN A 516 -4.82 -26.80 4.39
CA GLN A 516 -6.19 -26.45 4.78
C GLN A 516 -6.46 -24.94 4.77
N SER A 517 -5.43 -24.09 4.74
CA SER A 517 -5.59 -22.64 4.67
C SER A 517 -4.84 -22.06 3.47
N SER A 518 -5.29 -20.91 2.98
CA SER A 518 -4.58 -20.17 1.93
C SER A 518 -3.17 -19.76 2.35
N GLU A 519 -3.00 -19.38 3.61
CA GLU A 519 -1.76 -18.91 4.21
C GLU A 519 -0.75 -20.05 4.31
N GLY A 520 -1.19 -21.22 4.78
CA GLY A 520 -0.36 -22.42 4.84
C GLY A 520 0.04 -22.91 3.45
N GLN A 521 -0.86 -22.85 2.46
CA GLN A 521 -0.51 -23.12 1.06
C GLN A 521 0.56 -22.15 0.53
N TRP A 522 0.46 -20.86 0.85
CA TRP A 522 1.45 -19.85 0.47
C TRP A 522 2.81 -20.08 1.16
N ILE A 523 2.81 -20.43 2.44
CA ILE A 523 4.00 -20.79 3.22
C ILE A 523 4.71 -21.97 2.56
N LEU A 524 3.96 -23.02 2.20
CA LEU A 524 4.52 -24.20 1.52
C LEU A 524 5.15 -23.84 0.18
N ARG A 525 4.50 -23.02 -0.65
CA ARG A 525 5.07 -22.56 -1.94
C ARG A 525 6.35 -21.75 -1.77
N ASN A 526 6.42 -20.83 -0.80
CA ASN A 526 7.60 -20.02 -0.56
C ASN A 526 8.76 -20.83 0.03
N PHE A 527 8.45 -21.72 0.97
CA PHE A 527 9.43 -22.66 1.50
C PHE A 527 10.03 -23.52 0.38
N ALA A 528 9.18 -24.09 -0.47
CA ALA A 528 9.59 -24.88 -1.62
C ALA A 528 10.52 -24.12 -2.56
N TYR A 529 10.21 -22.87 -2.89
CA TYR A 529 11.08 -22.07 -3.75
C TYR A 529 12.50 -21.97 -3.19
N HIS A 530 12.64 -21.64 -1.90
CA HIS A 530 13.95 -21.51 -1.28
C HIS A 530 14.66 -22.87 -1.16
N ASP A 531 13.94 -23.91 -0.78
CA ASP A 531 14.47 -25.26 -0.62
C ASP A 531 14.94 -25.85 -1.96
N ILE A 532 14.09 -25.77 -3.00
CA ILE A 532 14.36 -26.33 -4.33
C ILE A 532 15.51 -25.58 -5.01
N LEU A 533 15.50 -24.25 -5.03
CA LEU A 533 16.62 -23.52 -5.64
C LEU A 533 17.90 -23.65 -4.80
N GLY A 534 17.77 -23.75 -3.48
CA GLY A 534 18.88 -24.09 -2.59
C GLY A 534 19.45 -25.48 -2.88
N SER A 535 18.61 -26.45 -3.24
CA SER A 535 19.03 -27.79 -3.64
C SER A 535 19.96 -27.76 -4.86
N VAL A 536 19.78 -26.81 -5.78
CA VAL A 536 20.63 -26.64 -6.97
C VAL A 536 22.03 -26.18 -6.57
N THR A 537 22.14 -25.24 -5.62
CA THR A 537 23.43 -24.69 -5.18
C THR A 537 24.16 -25.63 -4.23
N LEU A 538 23.44 -26.26 -3.30
CA LEU A 538 23.95 -27.30 -2.41
C LEU A 538 24.29 -28.59 -3.18
N GLY A 539 23.61 -28.81 -4.30
CA GLY A 539 23.47 -30.07 -5.01
C GLY A 539 23.27 -31.25 -4.09
N LYS A 540 22.27 -31.10 -3.23
CA LYS A 540 21.65 -32.13 -2.39
C LYS A 540 20.18 -32.19 -2.76
N GLN A 541 19.48 -33.24 -2.36
CA GLN A 541 18.03 -33.29 -2.51
C GLN A 541 17.36 -32.19 -1.68
N PRO A 542 16.25 -31.59 -2.17
CA PRO A 542 15.42 -30.70 -1.37
C PRO A 542 14.98 -31.35 -0.06
N LEU A 543 14.74 -30.54 0.95
CA LEU A 543 14.23 -30.96 2.25
C LEU A 543 12.77 -31.41 2.20
N ILE A 544 11.97 -30.89 1.26
CA ILE A 544 10.59 -31.32 1.01
C ILE A 544 10.51 -32.41 -0.06
N GLU A 545 9.55 -33.29 0.10
CA GLU A 545 9.18 -34.22 -0.95
C GLU A 545 8.21 -33.56 -1.93
N SER A 546 8.30 -33.93 -3.21
CA SER A 546 7.50 -33.31 -4.29
C SER A 546 5.99 -33.43 -4.06
N TYR A 547 5.52 -34.48 -3.38
CA TYR A 547 4.10 -34.66 -3.05
C TYR A 547 3.56 -33.59 -2.08
N PHE A 548 4.42 -32.94 -1.29
CA PHE A 548 4.03 -31.88 -0.36
C PHE A 548 3.38 -30.69 -1.08
N LEU A 549 3.64 -30.58 -2.37
CA LEU A 549 3.25 -29.48 -3.24
C LEU A 549 2.11 -29.83 -4.20
N GLN A 550 1.68 -31.10 -4.21
CA GLN A 550 0.56 -31.55 -5.01
C GLN A 550 -0.74 -30.83 -4.61
N GLY A 551 -1.47 -30.31 -5.59
CA GLY A 551 -2.72 -29.56 -5.41
C GLY A 551 -2.55 -28.06 -5.13
N LEU A 552 -1.33 -27.52 -5.22
CA LEU A 552 -1.04 -26.10 -4.98
C LEU A 552 -0.88 -25.26 -6.26
N THR A 553 -1.20 -25.83 -7.42
CA THR A 553 -0.85 -25.36 -8.78
C THR A 553 -1.75 -24.26 -9.34
N ASP A 554 -2.98 -24.12 -8.84
CA ASP A 554 -4.04 -23.37 -9.55
C ASP A 554 -4.15 -21.89 -9.14
N ARG A 555 -3.23 -21.39 -8.29
CA ARG A 555 -3.29 -20.03 -7.72
C ARG A 555 -2.03 -19.21 -8.02
N ILE A 556 -2.20 -18.09 -8.73
CA ILE A 556 -1.15 -17.10 -8.98
C ILE A 556 -1.19 -16.05 -7.86
N ASP A 557 -0.49 -16.29 -6.76
CA ASP A 557 -0.47 -15.40 -5.57
C ASP A 557 0.88 -14.73 -5.31
N THR A 558 1.92 -15.12 -6.06
CA THR A 558 3.28 -14.57 -6.02
C THR A 558 3.88 -14.62 -7.43
N TYR A 559 5.04 -13.98 -7.66
CA TYR A 559 5.79 -14.17 -8.91
C TYR A 559 6.26 -15.63 -9.11
N ILE A 560 6.16 -16.46 -8.07
CA ILE A 560 6.51 -17.89 -8.03
C ILE A 560 5.32 -18.76 -8.46
N GLY A 561 4.08 -18.30 -8.27
CA GLY A 561 2.88 -19.06 -8.61
C GLY A 561 2.75 -19.42 -10.10
N VAL A 562 3.42 -18.68 -10.99
CA VAL A 562 3.41 -18.94 -12.45
C VAL A 562 4.39 -20.05 -12.85
N ALA A 563 5.49 -20.21 -12.10
CA ALA A 563 6.55 -21.18 -12.42
C ALA A 563 6.55 -22.38 -11.45
N PHE A 564 5.46 -22.59 -10.72
CA PHE A 564 5.40 -23.58 -9.66
C PHE A 564 5.62 -25.02 -10.17
N ASP A 565 4.99 -25.38 -11.29
CA ASP A 565 5.21 -26.68 -11.94
C ASP A 565 6.67 -26.87 -12.36
N ILE A 566 7.32 -25.79 -12.81
CA ILE A 566 8.73 -25.81 -13.21
C ILE A 566 9.63 -26.03 -12.00
N LEU A 567 9.28 -25.49 -10.82
CA LEU A 567 10.04 -25.76 -9.58
C LEU A 567 9.95 -27.23 -9.18
N LEU A 568 8.80 -27.89 -9.33
CA LEU A 568 8.69 -29.33 -9.10
C LEU A 568 9.63 -30.11 -10.01
N VAL A 569 9.68 -29.71 -11.28
CA VAL A 569 10.62 -30.31 -12.22
C VAL A 569 12.08 -30.05 -11.81
N ILE A 570 12.42 -28.84 -11.36
CA ILE A 570 13.78 -28.53 -10.86
C ILE A 570 14.12 -29.40 -9.63
N SER A 571 13.17 -29.63 -8.73
CA SER A 571 13.30 -30.53 -7.58
C SER A 571 13.62 -31.96 -8.01
N ASP A 572 12.90 -32.46 -9.01
CA ASP A 572 13.13 -33.79 -9.58
C ASP A 572 14.53 -33.86 -10.22
N ILE A 573 14.88 -32.85 -11.03
CA ILE A 573 16.21 -32.75 -11.64
C ILE A 573 17.29 -32.77 -10.58
N SER A 574 17.16 -32.03 -9.47
CA SER A 574 18.11 -32.03 -8.35
C SER A 574 18.20 -33.39 -7.64
N SER A 575 17.14 -34.19 -7.70
CA SER A 575 17.05 -35.47 -6.99
C SER A 575 17.53 -36.66 -7.80
N PHE A 576 17.65 -36.54 -9.12
CA PHE A 576 18.14 -37.62 -9.96
C PHE A 576 19.60 -37.98 -9.69
N ASP A 577 19.87 -39.27 -9.76
CA ASP A 577 21.21 -39.83 -9.80
C ASP A 577 21.88 -39.51 -11.14
N GLU A 578 23.14 -39.08 -11.10
CA GLU A 578 23.87 -38.64 -12.31
C GLU A 578 24.13 -39.80 -13.27
N GLN A 579 24.38 -41.02 -12.78
CA GLN A 579 24.58 -42.20 -13.62
C GLN A 579 23.28 -42.62 -14.30
N ARG A 580 22.15 -42.57 -13.58
CA ARG A 580 20.82 -42.81 -14.17
C ARG A 580 20.48 -41.80 -15.26
N LEU A 581 20.72 -40.51 -15.04
CA LEU A 581 20.49 -39.46 -16.06
C LEU A 581 21.25 -39.75 -17.36
N VAL A 582 22.52 -40.16 -17.23
CA VAL A 582 23.35 -40.53 -18.38
C VAL A 582 22.73 -41.69 -19.15
N LEU A 583 22.39 -42.78 -18.46
CA LEU A 583 21.80 -43.97 -19.09
C LEU A 583 20.47 -43.66 -19.79
N ASP A 584 19.61 -42.88 -19.13
CA ASP A 584 18.30 -42.50 -19.65
C ASP A 584 18.41 -41.55 -20.85
N SER A 585 19.40 -40.63 -20.87
CA SER A 585 19.63 -39.72 -22.00
C SER A 585 20.06 -40.43 -23.30
N MET A 586 20.61 -41.65 -23.18
CA MET A 586 21.13 -42.43 -24.31
C MET A 586 20.21 -43.56 -24.75
N ARG A 587 19.08 -43.73 -24.06
CA ARG A 587 18.15 -44.81 -24.32
C ARG A 587 17.40 -44.55 -25.64
N PRO A 588 17.43 -45.48 -26.61
CA PRO A 588 16.61 -45.38 -27.81
C PRO A 588 15.12 -45.29 -27.43
N SER A 589 14.36 -44.46 -28.14
CA SER A 589 12.93 -44.22 -27.94
C SER A 589 12.02 -45.45 -28.10
N GLU A 590 12.57 -46.60 -28.53
CA GLU A 590 11.83 -47.84 -28.86
C GLU A 590 11.97 -48.96 -27.80
N ILE A 591 12.72 -48.75 -26.70
CA ILE A 591 12.90 -49.76 -25.65
C ILE A 591 11.79 -49.69 -24.59
N ASP A 592 11.23 -50.86 -24.26
CA ASP A 592 10.20 -51.19 -23.25
C ASP A 592 9.70 -50.00 -22.40
N ALA A 593 8.48 -49.54 -22.71
CA ALA A 593 7.76 -48.45 -22.05
C ALA A 593 7.47 -48.70 -20.56
N SER A 594 7.81 -49.87 -20.03
CA SER A 594 7.63 -50.26 -18.62
C SER A 594 8.59 -49.58 -17.64
N VAL A 595 9.75 -49.09 -18.09
CA VAL A 595 10.74 -48.42 -17.23
C VAL A 595 10.77 -46.91 -17.52
N PRO A 596 10.33 -46.05 -16.59
CA PRO A 596 10.29 -44.60 -16.79
C PRO A 596 11.69 -44.02 -17.08
N ASN A 597 11.85 -43.42 -18.26
CA ASN A 597 13.04 -42.63 -18.64
C ASN A 597 12.93 -41.26 -18.00
N CYS A 598 13.72 -40.98 -16.95
CA CYS A 598 13.57 -39.72 -16.21
C CYS A 598 14.10 -38.51 -17.00
N PHE A 599 15.10 -38.69 -17.87
CA PHE A 599 15.64 -37.61 -18.71
C PHE A 599 14.62 -37.13 -19.74
N SER A 600 14.17 -38.02 -20.64
CA SER A 600 13.30 -37.66 -21.75
C SER A 600 11.91 -37.21 -21.28
N SER A 601 11.38 -37.81 -20.21
CA SER A 601 10.11 -37.37 -19.63
C SER A 601 10.20 -35.95 -19.06
N THR A 602 11.27 -35.65 -18.30
CA THR A 602 11.51 -34.32 -17.75
C THR A 602 11.71 -33.28 -18.85
N GLU A 603 12.51 -33.60 -19.87
CA GLU A 603 12.74 -32.74 -21.03
C GLU A 603 11.44 -32.45 -21.78
N GLN A 604 10.60 -33.47 -21.99
CA GLN A 604 9.31 -33.32 -22.65
C GLN A 604 8.34 -32.47 -21.82
N ILE A 605 8.28 -32.64 -20.50
CA ILE A 605 7.46 -31.83 -19.61
C ILE A 605 7.85 -30.35 -19.75
N LEU A 606 9.14 -30.02 -19.67
CA LEU A 606 9.60 -28.63 -19.78
C LEU A 606 9.34 -28.02 -21.17
N LYS A 607 9.57 -28.78 -22.26
CA LYS A 607 9.34 -28.30 -23.63
C LYS A 607 7.86 -28.15 -24.00
N SER A 608 7.00 -28.97 -23.42
CA SER A 608 5.54 -28.91 -23.66
C SER A 608 4.79 -28.02 -22.68
N TRP A 609 5.47 -27.51 -21.64
CA TRP A 609 4.85 -26.64 -20.66
C TRP A 609 4.41 -25.31 -21.28
N VAL A 610 3.18 -24.90 -20.97
CA VAL A 610 2.59 -23.65 -21.43
C VAL A 610 2.12 -22.85 -20.23
N CYS A 611 2.46 -21.57 -20.23
CA CYS A 611 2.04 -20.65 -19.17
C CYS A 611 0.50 -20.56 -19.09
N PRO A 612 -0.09 -20.62 -17.88
CA PRO A 612 -1.54 -20.55 -17.72
C PRO A 612 -2.16 -19.31 -18.38
N PRO A 613 -3.36 -19.45 -19.00
CA PRO A 613 -4.03 -18.34 -19.67
C PRO A 613 -4.40 -17.23 -18.68
N GLY A 614 -4.24 -15.97 -19.09
CA GLY A 614 -4.51 -14.80 -18.25
C GLY A 614 -3.32 -14.33 -17.39
N THR A 615 -2.17 -15.03 -17.46
CA THR A 615 -0.96 -14.63 -16.74
C THR A 615 -0.37 -13.31 -17.27
N ASN A 616 0.08 -12.45 -16.36
CA ASN A 616 0.78 -11.20 -16.71
C ASN A 616 2.03 -11.48 -17.57
N ARG A 617 2.24 -10.69 -18.63
CA ARG A 617 3.35 -10.88 -19.60
C ARG A 617 4.74 -10.93 -18.96
N VAL A 618 4.99 -10.14 -17.92
CA VAL A 618 6.29 -10.11 -17.22
C VAL A 618 6.49 -11.40 -16.42
N LEU A 619 5.45 -11.89 -15.75
CA LEU A 619 5.50 -13.15 -14.99
C LEU A 619 5.57 -14.36 -15.93
N ALA A 620 4.87 -14.33 -17.06
CA ALA A 620 5.00 -15.35 -18.09
C ALA A 620 6.43 -15.41 -18.62
N SER A 621 7.04 -14.25 -18.92
CA SER A 621 8.44 -14.18 -19.35
C SER A 621 9.40 -14.73 -18.28
N LEU A 622 9.15 -14.45 -16.99
CA LEU A 622 9.93 -15.04 -15.91
C LEU A 622 9.81 -16.57 -15.90
N ALA A 623 8.58 -17.10 -15.99
CA ALA A 623 8.37 -18.55 -15.95
C ALA A 623 9.03 -19.27 -17.12
N TYR A 624 8.95 -18.73 -18.33
CA TYR A 624 9.69 -19.29 -19.47
C TYR A 624 11.21 -19.22 -19.28
N ALA A 625 11.74 -18.14 -18.69
CA ALA A 625 13.16 -18.08 -18.34
C ALA A 625 13.56 -19.16 -17.32
N TYR A 626 12.71 -19.46 -16.33
CA TYR A 626 12.91 -20.58 -15.40
C TYR A 626 12.86 -21.93 -16.11
N GLY A 627 11.92 -22.14 -17.04
CA GLY A 627 11.79 -23.37 -17.82
C GLY A 627 13.03 -23.67 -18.65
N SER A 628 13.53 -22.67 -19.40
CA SER A 628 14.79 -22.80 -20.14
C SER A 628 15.99 -23.02 -19.20
N SER A 629 16.00 -22.39 -18.02
CA SER A 629 17.06 -22.61 -17.02
C SER A 629 17.03 -24.02 -16.43
N ALA A 630 15.84 -24.61 -16.23
CA ALA A 630 15.68 -25.99 -15.81
C ALA A 630 16.19 -26.97 -16.88
N LEU A 631 15.95 -26.69 -18.17
CA LEU A 631 16.52 -27.47 -19.28
C LEU A 631 18.05 -27.38 -19.29
N ILE A 632 18.63 -26.18 -19.15
CA ILE A 632 20.10 -26.02 -19.00
C ILE A 632 20.60 -26.85 -17.83
N TYR A 633 19.91 -26.82 -16.69
CA TYR A 633 20.31 -27.57 -15.50
C TYR A 633 20.28 -29.09 -15.73
N LEU A 634 19.22 -29.63 -16.35
CA LEU A 634 19.11 -31.04 -16.73
C LEU A 634 20.25 -31.48 -17.66
N TYR A 635 20.48 -30.73 -18.74
CA TYR A 635 21.52 -31.05 -19.71
C TYR A 635 22.91 -30.98 -19.09
N ARG A 636 23.17 -29.97 -18.27
CA ARG A 636 24.44 -29.80 -17.58
C ARG A 636 24.71 -30.93 -16.58
N ARG A 637 23.72 -31.34 -15.77
CA ARG A 637 23.88 -32.48 -14.86
C ARG A 637 24.20 -33.77 -15.62
N THR A 638 23.56 -33.96 -16.77
CA THR A 638 23.83 -35.10 -17.64
C THR A 638 25.24 -35.06 -18.22
N LEU A 639 25.70 -33.89 -18.69
CA LEU A 639 27.09 -33.68 -19.13
C LEU A 639 28.09 -33.95 -18.01
N ARG A 640 27.81 -33.53 -16.78
CA ARG A 640 28.66 -33.80 -15.62
C ARG A 640 28.74 -35.29 -15.31
N GLY A 641 27.61 -36.00 -15.32
CA GLY A 641 27.59 -37.45 -15.17
C GLY A 641 28.40 -38.18 -16.25
N LEU A 642 28.32 -37.71 -17.50
CA LEU A 642 29.13 -38.27 -18.61
C LEU A 642 30.63 -38.13 -18.36
N ARG A 643 31.06 -36.99 -17.80
CA ARG A 643 32.46 -36.75 -17.44
C ARG A 643 32.92 -37.66 -16.31
N LEU A 644 32.11 -37.80 -15.25
CA LEU A 644 32.49 -38.54 -14.04
C LEU A 644 32.46 -40.06 -14.23
N HIS A 645 31.52 -40.59 -15.00
CA HIS A 645 31.29 -42.04 -15.12
C HIS A 645 31.80 -42.65 -16.43
N GLY A 646 32.07 -41.83 -17.47
CA GLY A 646 32.51 -42.29 -18.79
C GLY A 646 31.45 -43.08 -19.57
N LEU A 647 31.71 -43.32 -20.87
CA LEU A 647 30.89 -44.22 -21.70
C LEU A 647 31.68 -45.45 -22.16
N PRO A 648 30.98 -46.54 -22.55
CA PRO A 648 31.62 -47.69 -23.19
C PRO A 648 32.24 -47.40 -24.58
N SER A 649 31.83 -46.33 -25.27
CA SER A 649 32.26 -46.03 -26.66
C SER A 649 32.60 -44.55 -26.89
N ARG A 650 33.74 -44.28 -27.52
CA ARG A 650 34.37 -42.94 -27.68
C ARG A 650 33.66 -42.03 -28.71
N THR A 651 33.03 -42.60 -29.73
CA THR A 651 32.32 -41.85 -30.80
C THR A 651 30.92 -41.42 -30.38
N LEU A 652 30.13 -42.32 -29.80
CA LEU A 652 28.81 -41.99 -29.21
C LEU A 652 28.93 -40.94 -28.09
N PHE A 653 30.08 -40.93 -27.39
CA PHE A 653 30.42 -39.92 -26.38
C PHE A 653 30.54 -38.50 -26.96
N GLN A 654 31.23 -38.34 -28.09
CA GLN A 654 31.46 -37.01 -28.67
C GLN A 654 30.18 -36.42 -29.30
N ASP A 655 29.39 -37.25 -29.98
CA ASP A 655 28.13 -36.81 -30.59
C ASP A 655 27.11 -36.39 -29.52
N GLY A 656 26.93 -37.19 -28.46
CA GLY A 656 26.04 -36.86 -27.34
C GLY A 656 26.44 -35.58 -26.59
N ILE A 657 27.73 -35.38 -26.33
CA ILE A 657 28.24 -34.16 -25.69
C ILE A 657 28.01 -32.93 -26.58
N SER A 658 28.26 -33.06 -27.89
CA SER A 658 28.05 -31.97 -28.83
C SER A 658 26.57 -31.56 -28.93
N GLY A 659 25.66 -32.54 -28.94
CA GLY A 659 24.22 -32.31 -28.93
C GLY A 659 23.73 -31.61 -27.68
N LEU A 660 24.15 -32.08 -26.49
CA LEU A 660 23.81 -31.44 -25.21
C LEU A 660 24.36 -30.01 -25.11
N ARG A 661 25.60 -29.77 -25.57
CA ARG A 661 26.18 -28.42 -25.61
C ARG A 661 25.41 -27.48 -26.54
N ALA A 662 24.99 -27.96 -27.71
CA ALA A 662 24.16 -27.18 -28.63
C ALA A 662 22.79 -26.84 -28.02
N ALA A 663 22.16 -27.83 -27.36
CA ALA A 663 20.89 -27.62 -26.66
C ALA A 663 21.02 -26.57 -25.53
N ILE A 664 22.10 -26.64 -24.74
CA ILE A 664 22.40 -25.63 -23.72
C ILE A 664 22.52 -24.22 -24.33
N GLN A 665 23.24 -24.06 -25.44
CA GLN A 665 23.36 -22.73 -26.07
C GLN A 665 22.03 -22.20 -26.60
N ALA A 666 21.18 -23.06 -27.14
CA ALA A 666 19.83 -22.67 -27.58
C ALA A 666 18.98 -22.18 -26.38
N GLU A 667 19.02 -22.90 -25.25
CA GLU A 667 18.29 -22.49 -24.06
C GLU A 667 18.86 -21.22 -23.41
N ILE A 668 20.17 -20.97 -23.50
CA ILE A 668 20.76 -19.68 -23.07
C ILE A 668 20.14 -18.54 -23.87
N SER A 669 20.05 -18.67 -25.20
CA SER A 669 19.40 -17.64 -26.03
C SER A 669 17.94 -17.43 -25.64
N SER A 670 17.21 -18.50 -25.31
CA SER A 670 15.84 -18.43 -24.78
C SER A 670 15.76 -17.65 -23.46
N VAL A 671 16.63 -17.96 -22.49
CA VAL A 671 16.72 -17.22 -21.21
C VAL A 671 16.95 -15.73 -21.46
N LEU A 672 17.87 -15.37 -22.36
CA LEU A 672 18.17 -13.97 -22.68
C LEU A 672 16.99 -13.26 -23.36
N GLN A 673 16.29 -13.94 -24.28
CA GLN A 673 15.10 -13.39 -24.93
C GLN A 673 13.99 -13.11 -23.92
N HIS A 674 13.74 -14.04 -22.99
CA HIS A 674 12.70 -13.87 -21.98
C HIS A 674 13.07 -12.83 -20.92
N THR A 675 14.32 -12.81 -20.46
CA THR A 675 14.80 -11.82 -19.48
C THR A 675 14.82 -10.39 -20.06
N ALA A 676 15.01 -10.23 -21.38
CA ALA A 676 14.92 -8.93 -22.05
C ALA A 676 13.52 -8.29 -21.96
N ASN A 677 12.46 -9.12 -21.88
CA ASN A 677 11.08 -8.65 -21.71
C ASN A 677 10.75 -8.22 -20.27
N ILE A 678 11.68 -8.38 -19.32
CA ILE A 678 11.48 -8.04 -17.92
C ILE A 678 12.13 -6.69 -17.62
N PRO A 679 11.35 -5.65 -17.26
CA PRO A 679 11.86 -4.32 -17.02
C PRO A 679 12.90 -4.31 -15.89
N VAL A 680 14.00 -3.56 -16.11
CA VAL A 680 15.09 -3.39 -15.14
C VAL A 680 14.64 -2.63 -13.88
N SER A 681 13.47 -2.00 -13.89
CA SER A 681 12.87 -1.35 -12.71
C SER A 681 11.78 -2.21 -12.04
N GLY A 682 11.46 -3.37 -12.64
CA GLY A 682 10.40 -4.24 -12.17
C GLY A 682 10.76 -4.94 -10.86
N ILE A 683 9.77 -5.15 -9.99
CA ILE A 683 9.98 -5.90 -8.73
C ILE A 683 10.38 -7.36 -8.98
N VAL A 684 9.92 -7.92 -10.10
CA VAL A 684 10.18 -9.30 -10.58
C VAL A 684 11.64 -9.51 -10.96
N GLU A 685 12.40 -8.44 -11.20
CA GLU A 685 13.81 -8.50 -11.56
C GLU A 685 14.67 -9.26 -10.55
N SER A 686 14.35 -9.18 -9.25
CA SER A 686 15.09 -9.89 -8.20
C SER A 686 15.06 -11.41 -8.35
N ALA A 687 14.03 -11.96 -9.00
CA ALA A 687 13.88 -13.39 -9.24
C ALA A 687 14.71 -13.89 -10.44
N LEU A 688 15.44 -13.01 -11.14
CA LEU A 688 16.28 -13.38 -12.29
C LEU A 688 17.65 -13.94 -11.91
N LEU A 689 18.00 -13.98 -10.62
CA LEU A 689 19.31 -14.44 -10.18
C LEU A 689 19.58 -15.88 -10.62
N PHE A 690 18.63 -16.81 -10.36
CA PHE A 690 18.75 -18.19 -10.80
C PHE A 690 18.86 -18.32 -12.34
N PRO A 691 17.92 -17.78 -13.16
CA PRO A 691 18.04 -17.91 -14.62
C PRO A 691 19.31 -17.32 -15.21
N LEU A 692 19.70 -16.12 -14.76
CA LEU A 692 20.91 -15.45 -15.27
C LEU A 692 22.18 -16.19 -14.84
N PHE A 693 22.22 -16.73 -13.62
CA PHE A 693 23.37 -17.47 -13.15
C PHE A 693 23.52 -18.82 -13.87
N ILE A 694 22.42 -19.58 -14.02
CA ILE A 694 22.46 -20.87 -14.73
C ILE A 694 22.86 -20.67 -16.20
N ALA A 695 22.29 -19.68 -16.88
CA ALA A 695 22.69 -19.34 -18.24
C ALA A 695 24.15 -18.84 -18.31
N GLY A 696 24.56 -17.99 -17.36
CA GLY A 696 25.90 -17.42 -17.30
C GLY A 696 26.98 -18.46 -17.03
N GLY A 697 26.67 -19.44 -16.20
CA GLY A 697 27.54 -20.57 -15.88
C GLY A 697 27.85 -21.44 -17.09
N GLU A 698 27.03 -21.40 -18.14
CA GLU A 698 27.22 -22.17 -19.38
C GLU A 698 27.43 -21.27 -20.63
N ALA A 699 27.41 -19.95 -20.46
CA ALA A 699 27.58 -18.99 -21.54
C ALA A 699 29.03 -18.95 -22.03
N THR A 700 29.19 -19.03 -23.35
CA THR A 700 30.52 -19.13 -23.99
C THR A 700 30.71 -18.11 -25.10
N TYR A 701 29.62 -17.62 -25.68
CA TYR A 701 29.63 -16.47 -26.57
C TYR A 701 29.78 -15.18 -25.77
N ARG A 702 30.72 -14.33 -26.19
CA ARG A 702 30.98 -13.03 -25.56
C ARG A 702 29.72 -12.16 -25.51
N SER A 703 28.89 -12.18 -26.55
CA SER A 703 27.62 -11.45 -26.60
C SER A 703 26.66 -11.86 -25.49
N HIS A 704 26.51 -13.16 -25.22
CA HIS A 704 25.68 -13.67 -24.12
C HIS A 704 26.24 -13.25 -22.76
N ILE A 705 27.55 -13.42 -22.57
CA ILE A 705 28.25 -13.05 -21.33
C ILE A 705 28.05 -11.56 -21.01
N GLU A 706 28.22 -10.66 -21.98
CA GLU A 706 28.04 -9.22 -21.74
C GLU A 706 26.60 -8.86 -21.35
N VAL A 707 25.58 -9.49 -21.97
CA VAL A 707 24.17 -9.26 -21.62
C VAL A 707 23.89 -9.73 -20.19
N ILE A 708 24.35 -10.93 -19.83
CA ILE A 708 24.16 -11.48 -18.48
C ILE A 708 24.87 -10.62 -17.44
N ARG A 709 26.14 -10.28 -17.70
CA ARG A 709 26.94 -9.38 -16.84
C ARG A 709 26.24 -8.04 -16.65
N PHE A 710 25.77 -7.41 -17.73
CA PHE A 710 25.07 -6.14 -17.67
C PHE A 710 23.82 -6.25 -16.80
N ARG A 711 22.97 -7.26 -17.02
CA ARG A 711 21.74 -7.47 -16.24
C ARG A 711 22.03 -7.74 -14.76
N MET A 712 23.02 -8.56 -14.45
CA MET A 712 23.41 -8.83 -13.05
C MET A 712 24.03 -7.60 -12.37
N LYS A 713 24.79 -6.77 -13.09
CA LYS A 713 25.31 -5.49 -12.57
C LYS A 713 24.19 -4.48 -12.30
N GLU A 714 23.19 -4.40 -13.17
CA GLU A 714 22.00 -3.57 -12.95
C GLU A 714 21.22 -4.05 -11.71
N MET A 715 20.98 -5.35 -11.60
CA MET A 715 20.37 -5.96 -10.42
C MET A 715 21.16 -5.64 -9.15
N LEU A 716 22.49 -5.80 -9.19
CA LEU A 716 23.36 -5.52 -8.05
C LEU A 716 23.35 -4.03 -7.69
N SER A 717 23.44 -3.12 -8.67
CA SER A 717 23.39 -1.67 -8.44
C SER A 717 22.09 -1.21 -7.78
N LYS A 718 20.98 -1.87 -8.13
CA LYS A 718 19.64 -1.53 -7.63
C LYS A 718 19.31 -2.19 -6.30
N ARG A 719 19.73 -3.45 -6.12
CA ARG A 719 19.34 -4.28 -4.96
C ARG A 719 20.43 -4.45 -3.93
N ASN A 720 21.71 -4.31 -4.32
CA ASN A 720 22.92 -4.51 -3.51
C ASN A 720 22.82 -5.71 -2.55
N PHE A 721 22.24 -6.81 -3.03
CA PHE A 721 22.19 -8.05 -2.26
C PHE A 721 23.51 -8.80 -2.42
N ASN A 722 24.02 -9.32 -1.31
CA ASN A 722 25.32 -9.98 -1.29
C ASN A 722 25.31 -11.28 -2.09
N ASN A 723 24.17 -11.99 -2.16
CA ASN A 723 24.03 -13.18 -2.99
C ASN A 723 24.19 -12.87 -4.50
N ILE A 724 23.66 -11.74 -4.98
CA ILE A 724 23.86 -11.29 -6.37
C ILE A 724 25.34 -10.95 -6.61
N GLN A 725 25.98 -10.25 -5.66
CA GLN A 725 27.40 -9.91 -5.75
C GLN A 725 28.27 -11.17 -5.82
N ARG A 726 28.00 -12.15 -4.96
CA ARG A 726 28.71 -13.43 -4.92
C ARG A 726 28.52 -14.21 -6.22
N ALA A 727 27.28 -14.32 -6.69
CA ALA A 727 26.95 -14.99 -7.95
C ALA A 727 27.66 -14.34 -9.15
N LEU A 728 27.63 -13.01 -9.25
CA LEU A 728 28.34 -12.29 -10.31
C LEU A 728 29.86 -12.50 -10.22
N GLY A 729 30.44 -12.42 -9.02
CA GLY A 729 31.87 -12.65 -8.81
C GLY A 729 32.32 -14.05 -9.21
N LEU A 730 31.51 -15.07 -8.92
CA LEU A 730 31.76 -16.44 -9.36
C LEU A 730 31.71 -16.57 -10.89
N LEU A 731 30.72 -15.96 -11.54
CA LEU A 731 30.64 -15.98 -13.00
C LEU A 731 31.82 -15.28 -13.66
N GLU A 732 32.27 -14.13 -13.15
CA GLU A 732 33.45 -13.45 -13.69
C GLU A 732 34.68 -14.36 -13.63
N GLN A 733 34.89 -15.07 -12.52
CA GLN A 733 35.99 -16.04 -12.41
C GLN A 733 35.84 -17.22 -13.36
N VAL A 734 34.64 -17.77 -13.51
CA VAL A 734 34.37 -18.85 -14.48
C VAL A 734 34.68 -18.37 -15.90
N TRP A 735 34.24 -17.18 -16.27
CA TRP A 735 34.52 -16.60 -17.59
C TRP A 735 36.01 -16.28 -17.80
N GLU A 736 36.70 -15.79 -16.77
CA GLU A 736 38.15 -15.55 -16.79
C GLU A 736 38.94 -16.85 -16.97
N GLN A 737 38.64 -17.88 -16.19
CA GLN A 737 39.32 -19.19 -16.30
C GLN A 737 39.06 -19.83 -17.66
N ARG A 738 37.82 -19.79 -18.18
CA ARG A 738 37.50 -20.30 -19.52
C ARG A 738 38.20 -19.53 -20.64
N ASN A 739 38.45 -18.24 -20.46
CA ASN A 739 39.23 -17.46 -21.41
C ASN A 739 40.73 -17.78 -21.35
N ALA A 740 41.30 -17.94 -20.14
CA ALA A 740 42.72 -18.30 -19.97
C ALA A 740 43.06 -19.68 -20.56
N VAL A 741 42.12 -20.63 -20.52
CA VAL A 741 42.29 -21.97 -21.12
C VAL A 741 42.33 -21.93 -22.65
N LYS A 742 41.63 -20.98 -23.30
CA LYS A 742 41.67 -20.82 -24.78
C LYS A 742 43.06 -20.47 -25.31
N ASP A 743 43.96 -19.97 -24.45
CA ASP A 743 45.29 -19.49 -24.82
C ASP A 743 46.42 -20.52 -24.64
N GLY A 744 46.16 -21.81 -24.34
CA GLY A 744 47.27 -22.78 -24.36
C GLY A 744 47.15 -24.25 -23.94
N VAL A 745 46.06 -24.76 -23.37
CA VAL A 745 45.93 -26.22 -23.04
C VAL A 745 44.46 -26.63 -23.11
N GLU A 746 44.14 -27.79 -23.68
CA GLU A 746 42.77 -28.36 -23.66
C GLU A 746 42.21 -28.39 -22.23
N ASP A 747 41.11 -27.69 -21.93
CA ASP A 747 39.86 -28.32 -21.49
C ASP A 747 38.72 -27.30 -21.31
N TYR A 748 37.60 -27.47 -22.03
CA TYR A 748 36.42 -26.59 -21.96
C TYR A 748 35.60 -26.81 -20.67
N ASP A 749 36.26 -27.13 -19.56
CA ASP A 749 35.67 -27.90 -18.44
C ASP A 749 35.64 -27.18 -17.11
N VAL A 750 35.88 -25.86 -17.10
CA VAL A 750 35.67 -25.08 -15.88
C VAL A 750 34.18 -25.06 -15.57
N ASP A 751 33.77 -25.92 -14.65
CA ASP A 751 32.43 -25.97 -14.07
C ASP A 751 32.37 -24.98 -12.89
N TRP A 752 31.33 -24.14 -12.85
CA TRP A 752 31.15 -23.18 -11.76
C TRP A 752 31.04 -23.84 -10.38
N ARG A 753 30.61 -25.11 -10.32
CA ARG A 753 30.53 -25.86 -9.07
C ARG A 753 31.90 -26.20 -8.52
N ASP A 754 32.86 -26.52 -9.38
CA ASP A 754 34.24 -26.76 -8.96
C ASP A 754 34.88 -25.48 -8.42
N VAL A 755 34.51 -24.31 -8.98
CA VAL A 755 34.95 -23.00 -8.48
C VAL A 755 34.35 -22.69 -7.10
N VAL A 756 33.07 -23.04 -6.89
CA VAL A 756 32.39 -22.91 -5.59
C VAL A 756 33.06 -23.81 -4.55
N ASP A 757 33.25 -25.10 -4.87
CA ASP A 757 33.81 -26.11 -3.96
C ASP A 757 35.25 -25.77 -3.51
N ARG A 758 36.05 -25.15 -4.39
CA ARG A 758 37.44 -24.71 -4.08
C ARG A 758 37.54 -23.50 -3.15
N GLN A 759 36.50 -22.70 -3.02
CA GLN A 759 36.57 -21.41 -2.31
C GLN A 759 35.99 -21.44 -0.89
N GLU A 760 35.56 -22.60 -0.39
CA GLU A 760 34.81 -22.74 0.88
C GLU A 760 33.63 -21.74 0.99
N GLY A 761 33.13 -21.27 -0.16
CA GLY A 761 32.32 -20.08 -0.24
C GLY A 761 30.95 -20.38 -0.78
N ASP A 762 29.95 -20.27 0.09
CA ASP A 762 28.57 -20.62 -0.20
C ASP A 762 27.93 -19.79 -1.33
N LEU A 763 26.98 -20.40 -2.06
CA LEU A 763 26.21 -19.79 -3.13
C LEU A 763 24.71 -19.93 -2.87
N LEU A 764 23.99 -18.82 -2.96
CA LEU A 764 22.53 -18.78 -2.89
C LEU A 764 21.97 -18.13 -4.14
N LEU A 765 21.14 -18.88 -4.87
CA LEU A 765 20.47 -18.40 -6.09
C LEU A 765 18.98 -18.10 -5.88
N THR A 766 18.50 -18.28 -4.64
CA THR A 766 17.13 -18.02 -4.21
C THR A 766 16.83 -16.53 -4.13
#